data_AF-W6MDA1-F1
#
_entry.id   AF-W6MDA1-F1
#
_cell.length_a   1.000
_cell.length_b   1.000
_cell.length_c   1.000
_cell.angle_alpha   90.00
_cell.angle_beta   90.00
_cell.angle_gamma   90.00
#
_symmetry.space_group_name_H-M   'P 1'
#
loop_
_entity.id
_entity.type
_entity.pdbx_description
1 polymer ?
#
loop_
_entity_poly.entity_id
_entity_poly.type
_entity_poly.pdbx_seq_one_letter_code
_entity_poly.pdbx_strand_id
1 'polypeptide(L)'
;MTQETPRSRAATAAKKAAVASPVDAGEAKPRLGKRGQALASLDGVLKRNLRRSANGRKAVSHATIADRAGFYDRMIRQLHELGYKITEVRHLKPKHIEALMRLWEAQELSASTLQKRFSQLRLLCGWIGKQSMLGTGSSYLADPEAFQRTYEAQYDHSWTAAGVDPVQKMAEIAADDPPVGRVLRLQHAFGLRLQEASLLNPLRDRVDETYLRVLAGTKGGRPRVTPIETDAQRAVLAEAEQYVQITKRSMIPPEYDLKHWLQHCYYVLTQHGVTRKDGLVSHGLRHQYANDVYEQLTGEISPVRGGGPVPSAADTGAKHEVTARLGHARPGITAAYYGKPDTPPVQEAARRHPQSLRAEYRVQQQVLAARVRANVNQRQNGSGPLSAATLEVRWRLLNHMVKTLALAGQPLHAPDDLNASHLDVLLRHWHTSTTLQRHSALLSVRLLSQLCGWLDQPALALEVSHRWRALQAGDRAALPRPLSEAAIQERLARIRAQDARGALHLELVRVVGLSHRQAAMLQPGVSYQDGYLDVLWETPKNQVLRYPLTGERQRAVVQEARALLLDPQEHVCPVSLALSTWLGRVYDLQRTVGRIGIPGEPTLAALKDPDAPTPTVLYREDWLLQRAGLDRAPKRGIRAF
;
A
#
# COMPACT_ATOMS: atom_id res chain seq x y z
N MET A 1 -105.63 -10.06 -20.80
CA MET A 1 -105.66 -9.94 -19.32
C MET A 1 -104.50 -10.78 -18.83
N THR A 2 -103.40 -10.28 -18.31
CA THR A 2 -103.10 -9.06 -17.53
C THR A 2 -101.60 -8.74 -17.68
N GLN A 3 -101.27 -7.47 -17.43
CA GLN A 3 -99.97 -6.79 -17.19
C GLN A 3 -98.90 -7.64 -16.44
N GLU A 4 -97.60 -7.37 -16.38
CA GLU A 4 -96.64 -6.31 -16.77
C GLU A 4 -95.22 -6.90 -16.51
N THR A 5 -94.20 -6.29 -17.11
CA THR A 5 -92.73 -6.55 -17.11
C THR A 5 -92.01 -6.06 -15.81
N PRO A 6 -90.65 -6.10 -15.61
CA PRO A 6 -89.53 -6.97 -16.08
C PRO A 6 -88.35 -7.19 -15.05
N ARG A 7 -87.25 -7.83 -15.54
CA ARG A 7 -85.79 -7.70 -15.17
C ARG A 7 -85.19 -8.51 -14.00
N SER A 8 -84.24 -9.40 -14.33
CA SER A 8 -82.85 -9.27 -13.87
C SER A 8 -81.86 -10.05 -14.77
N ARG A 9 -80.67 -9.47 -14.95
CA ARG A 9 -79.63 -9.79 -15.94
C ARG A 9 -78.74 -10.99 -15.59
N ALA A 10 -78.44 -11.75 -16.65
CA ALA A 10 -77.13 -12.32 -17.05
C ALA A 10 -76.51 -13.41 -16.16
N ALA A 11 -76.66 -14.70 -16.49
CA ALA A 11 -75.99 -15.47 -17.56
C ALA A 11 -74.51 -15.80 -17.23
N THR A 12 -74.21 -16.98 -16.64
CA THR A 12 -73.91 -18.29 -17.31
C THR A 12 -72.45 -18.33 -17.79
N ALA A 13 -71.59 -19.31 -17.51
CA ALA A 13 -71.64 -20.53 -16.70
C ALA A 13 -70.20 -21.04 -16.46
N ALA A 14 -70.10 -21.90 -15.46
CA ALA A 14 -68.94 -22.65 -15.03
C ALA A 14 -68.70 -23.96 -15.82
N LYS A 15 -67.58 -24.61 -15.46
CA LYS A 15 -67.06 -25.97 -15.79
C LYS A 15 -66.10 -26.01 -16.99
N LYS A 16 -64.96 -26.72 -16.93
CA LYS A 16 -64.61 -27.92 -16.16
C LYS A 16 -63.08 -28.06 -16.07
N ALA A 17 -62.60 -28.58 -14.94
CA ALA A 17 -61.21 -28.89 -14.69
C ALA A 17 -60.68 -30.03 -15.58
N ALA A 18 -59.47 -29.84 -16.11
CA ALA A 18 -58.59 -30.90 -16.60
C ALA A 18 -57.24 -30.75 -15.88
N VAL A 19 -56.79 -31.86 -15.29
CA VAL A 19 -55.56 -31.99 -14.52
C VAL A 19 -54.35 -31.82 -15.46
N ALA A 20 -53.47 -30.87 -15.14
CA ALA A 20 -52.15 -30.73 -15.76
C ALA A 20 -51.06 -30.86 -14.67
N SER A 21 -50.06 -31.69 -14.95
CA SER A 21 -48.92 -32.04 -14.08
C SER A 21 -48.09 -30.82 -13.64
N PRO A 22 -47.49 -30.81 -12.43
CA PRO A 22 -46.73 -29.68 -11.92
C PRO A 22 -45.26 -29.79 -12.35
N VAL A 23 -44.94 -29.48 -13.62
CA VAL A 23 -43.54 -29.34 -14.05
C VAL A 23 -43.38 -28.27 -15.12
N ASP A 24 -43.74 -27.01 -14.82
CA ASP A 24 -43.10 -25.85 -15.47
C ASP A 24 -43.43 -24.53 -14.72
N ALA A 25 -42.95 -24.40 -13.48
CA ALA A 25 -42.88 -23.11 -12.82
C ALA A 25 -41.49 -22.52 -13.13
N GLY A 26 -41.39 -21.78 -14.23
CA GLY A 26 -40.18 -21.03 -14.56
C GLY A 26 -39.75 -20.17 -13.38
N GLU A 27 -38.55 -20.45 -12.84
CA GLU A 27 -37.93 -19.65 -11.79
C GLU A 27 -37.93 -18.17 -12.21
N ALA A 28 -38.72 -17.35 -11.52
CA ALA A 28 -38.69 -15.91 -11.71
C ALA A 28 -37.29 -15.41 -11.32
N LYS A 29 -36.52 -14.94 -12.32
CA LYS A 29 -35.17 -14.40 -12.10
C LYS A 29 -35.17 -13.38 -10.95
N PRO A 30 -34.19 -13.42 -10.03
CA PRO A 30 -34.13 -12.49 -8.90
C PRO A 30 -34.25 -11.04 -9.36
N ARG A 31 -35.14 -10.26 -8.72
CA ARG A 31 -35.29 -8.83 -9.02
C ARG A 31 -34.02 -8.10 -8.61
N LEU A 32 -33.16 -7.81 -9.59
CA LEU A 32 -31.93 -7.05 -9.38
C LEU A 32 -32.27 -5.65 -8.84
N GLY A 33 -31.53 -5.19 -7.83
CA GLY A 33 -31.58 -3.78 -7.41
C GLY A 33 -31.09 -2.84 -8.52
N LYS A 34 -31.35 -1.53 -8.42
CA LYS A 34 -31.05 -0.54 -9.48
C LYS A 34 -29.62 -0.65 -10.03
N ARG A 35 -28.62 -0.88 -9.17
CA ARG A 35 -27.22 -1.10 -9.57
C ARG A 35 -27.04 -2.39 -10.37
N GLY A 36 -27.66 -3.48 -9.94
CA GLY A 36 -27.63 -4.76 -10.65
C GLY A 36 -28.30 -4.66 -12.02
N GLN A 37 -29.40 -3.92 -12.13
CA GLN A 37 -30.04 -3.64 -13.43
C GLN A 37 -29.09 -2.88 -14.37
N ALA A 38 -28.39 -1.86 -13.87
CA ALA A 38 -27.43 -1.10 -14.68
C ALA A 38 -26.26 -1.96 -15.16
N LEU A 39 -25.73 -2.83 -14.29
CA LEU A 39 -24.68 -3.77 -14.65
C LEU A 39 -25.17 -4.80 -15.69
N ALA A 40 -26.39 -5.33 -15.55
CA ALA A 40 -26.98 -6.22 -16.54
C ALA A 40 -27.20 -5.54 -17.90
N SER A 41 -27.67 -4.29 -17.89
CA SER A 41 -27.81 -3.45 -19.09
C SER A 41 -26.46 -3.19 -19.76
N LEU A 42 -25.42 -2.89 -18.96
CA LEU A 42 -24.05 -2.75 -19.42
C LEU A 42 -23.54 -4.04 -20.06
N ASP A 43 -23.71 -5.20 -19.42
CA ASP A 43 -23.29 -6.50 -19.96
C ASP A 43 -23.90 -6.79 -21.34
N GLY A 44 -25.16 -6.39 -21.57
CA GLY A 44 -25.79 -6.47 -22.89
C GLY A 44 -25.04 -5.69 -23.98
N VAL A 45 -24.53 -4.51 -23.64
CA VAL A 45 -23.70 -3.69 -24.55
C VAL A 45 -22.30 -4.30 -24.71
N LEU A 46 -21.69 -4.75 -23.61
CA LEU A 46 -20.33 -5.29 -23.62
C LEU A 46 -20.25 -6.59 -24.43
N LYS A 47 -21.19 -7.52 -24.28
CA LYS A 47 -21.22 -8.79 -25.03
C LYS A 47 -21.08 -8.61 -26.54
N ARG A 48 -21.65 -7.52 -27.09
CA ARG A 48 -21.65 -7.23 -28.54
C ARG A 48 -20.39 -6.50 -29.01
N ASN A 49 -19.75 -5.72 -28.14
CA ASN A 49 -18.78 -4.70 -28.55
C ASN A 49 -17.38 -4.86 -27.96
N LEU A 50 -17.22 -5.55 -26.83
CA LEU A 50 -15.98 -5.55 -26.04
C LEU A 50 -14.77 -6.06 -26.85
N ARG A 51 -15.00 -7.02 -27.74
CA ARG A 51 -14.00 -7.63 -28.63
C ARG A 51 -13.58 -6.74 -29.79
N ARG A 52 -14.31 -5.67 -30.11
CA ARG A 52 -14.04 -4.81 -31.28
C ARG A 52 -13.03 -3.70 -30.95
N SER A 53 -12.15 -3.39 -31.89
CA SER A 53 -11.28 -2.21 -31.81
C SER A 53 -12.11 -0.92 -31.85
N ALA A 54 -11.50 0.22 -31.49
CA ALA A 54 -12.21 1.50 -31.48
C ALA A 54 -12.78 1.89 -32.85
N ASN A 55 -12.12 1.48 -33.94
CA ASN A 55 -12.57 1.66 -35.33
C ASN A 55 -13.34 0.45 -35.88
N GLY A 56 -13.64 -0.56 -35.08
CA GLY A 56 -14.38 -1.77 -35.47
C GLY A 56 -13.65 -2.76 -36.38
N ARG A 57 -12.48 -2.41 -36.92
CA ARG A 57 -11.78 -3.20 -37.96
C ARG A 57 -11.07 -4.46 -37.46
N LYS A 58 -10.77 -4.58 -36.16
CA LYS A 58 -9.96 -5.68 -35.61
C LYS A 58 -10.50 -6.16 -34.27
N ALA A 59 -10.22 -7.41 -33.93
CA ALA A 59 -10.39 -7.90 -32.58
C ALA A 59 -9.31 -7.29 -31.65
N VAL A 60 -9.68 -6.94 -30.41
CA VAL A 60 -8.73 -6.50 -29.39
C VAL A 60 -8.25 -7.68 -28.52
N SER A 61 -7.10 -7.50 -27.87
CA SER A 61 -6.53 -8.53 -26.99
C SER A 61 -7.42 -8.86 -25.78
N HIS A 62 -7.28 -10.06 -25.21
CA HIS A 62 -7.93 -10.45 -23.96
C HIS A 62 -7.65 -9.50 -22.81
N ALA A 63 -6.42 -8.95 -22.71
CA ALA A 63 -6.08 -7.94 -21.72
C ALA A 63 -6.89 -6.64 -21.90
N THR A 64 -7.10 -6.20 -23.15
CA THR A 64 -7.94 -5.03 -23.46
C THR A 64 -9.41 -5.28 -23.11
N ILE A 65 -9.92 -6.49 -23.37
CA ILE A 65 -11.26 -6.93 -22.98
C ILE A 65 -11.43 -6.81 -21.47
N ALA A 66 -10.51 -7.41 -20.70
CA ALA A 66 -10.56 -7.37 -19.24
C ALA A 66 -10.45 -5.94 -18.68
N ASP A 67 -9.54 -5.12 -19.19
CA ASP A 67 -9.35 -3.72 -18.78
C ASP A 67 -10.63 -2.88 -19.02
N ARG A 68 -11.27 -3.05 -20.17
CA ARG A 68 -12.53 -2.38 -20.50
C ARG A 68 -13.67 -2.84 -19.59
N ALA A 69 -13.86 -4.15 -19.43
CA ALA A 69 -14.92 -4.70 -18.59
C ALA A 69 -14.79 -4.20 -17.14
N GLY A 70 -13.59 -4.28 -16.56
CA GLY A 70 -13.32 -3.78 -15.22
C GLY A 70 -13.50 -2.27 -15.10
N PHE A 71 -13.16 -1.49 -16.13
CA PHE A 71 -13.42 -0.05 -16.13
C PHE A 71 -14.92 0.26 -16.11
N TYR A 72 -15.71 -0.36 -16.98
CA TYR A 72 -17.14 -0.04 -17.08
C TYR A 72 -17.94 -0.50 -15.86
N ASP A 73 -17.61 -1.65 -15.25
CA ASP A 73 -18.19 -2.05 -13.96
C ASP A 73 -17.89 -1.00 -12.87
N ARG A 74 -16.63 -0.59 -12.72
CA ARG A 74 -16.24 0.46 -11.76
C ARG A 74 -16.95 1.79 -12.03
N MET A 75 -17.08 2.18 -13.29
CA MET A 75 -17.79 3.40 -13.70
C MET A 75 -19.25 3.39 -13.21
N ILE A 76 -19.97 2.28 -13.38
CA ILE A 76 -21.36 2.16 -12.89
C ILE A 76 -21.41 2.25 -11.36
N ARG A 77 -20.46 1.62 -10.65
CA ARG A 77 -20.38 1.69 -9.18
C ARG A 77 -20.15 3.12 -8.70
N GLN A 78 -19.17 3.80 -9.29
CA GLN A 78 -18.85 5.20 -8.97
C GLN A 78 -20.03 6.14 -9.21
N LEU A 79 -20.77 5.98 -10.31
CA LEU A 79 -21.99 6.77 -10.54
C LEU A 79 -23.02 6.55 -9.43
N HIS A 80 -23.23 5.30 -9.00
CA HIS A 80 -24.15 4.99 -7.93
C HIS A 80 -23.67 5.52 -6.57
N GLU A 81 -22.38 5.49 -6.29
CA GLU A 81 -21.75 6.08 -5.09
C GLU A 81 -21.95 7.61 -5.06
N LEU A 82 -21.82 8.27 -6.21
CA LEU A 82 -22.12 9.70 -6.39
C LEU A 82 -23.63 10.03 -6.36
N GLY A 83 -24.50 9.05 -6.09
CA GLY A 83 -25.96 9.24 -6.00
C GLY A 83 -26.73 9.09 -7.31
N TYR A 84 -26.06 8.90 -8.46
CA TYR A 84 -26.72 8.67 -9.75
C TYR A 84 -27.15 7.21 -9.90
N LYS A 85 -28.37 6.91 -9.44
CA LYS A 85 -28.96 5.55 -9.47
C LYS A 85 -29.54 5.17 -10.84
N ILE A 86 -28.71 5.23 -11.89
CA ILE A 86 -29.12 4.75 -13.22
C ILE A 86 -29.46 3.26 -13.18
N THR A 87 -30.45 2.85 -13.94
CA THR A 87 -30.88 1.44 -14.10
C THR A 87 -30.46 0.84 -15.44
N GLU A 88 -30.11 1.67 -16.42
CA GLU A 88 -29.62 1.25 -17.72
C GLU A 88 -28.43 2.11 -18.15
N VAL A 89 -27.47 1.51 -18.84
CA VAL A 89 -26.30 2.23 -19.36
C VAL A 89 -26.70 3.26 -20.44
N ARG A 90 -27.80 3.00 -21.14
CA ARG A 90 -28.39 3.94 -22.11
C ARG A 90 -28.95 5.21 -21.45
N HIS A 91 -29.16 5.21 -20.14
CA HIS A 91 -29.57 6.40 -19.39
C HIS A 91 -28.41 7.33 -19.02
N LEU A 92 -27.20 7.09 -19.53
CA LEU A 92 -26.11 8.05 -19.47
C LEU A 92 -26.51 9.39 -20.12
N LYS A 93 -26.14 10.48 -19.44
CA LYS A 93 -26.41 11.89 -19.79
C LYS A 93 -25.13 12.70 -19.54
N PRO A 94 -24.98 13.91 -20.12
CA PRO A 94 -23.79 14.75 -19.93
C PRO A 94 -23.40 14.95 -18.46
N LYS A 95 -24.36 15.22 -17.57
CA LYS A 95 -24.11 15.37 -16.12
C LYS A 95 -23.42 14.18 -15.45
N HIS A 96 -23.62 12.96 -15.96
CA HIS A 96 -22.96 11.76 -15.42
C HIS A 96 -21.49 11.71 -15.84
N ILE A 97 -21.18 12.17 -17.06
CA ILE A 97 -19.81 12.28 -17.58
C ILE A 97 -19.05 13.33 -16.79
N GLU A 98 -19.67 14.49 -16.59
CA GLU A 98 -19.13 15.57 -15.77
C GLU A 98 -18.86 15.09 -14.33
N ALA A 99 -19.83 14.47 -13.66
CA ALA A 99 -19.65 13.98 -12.30
C ALA A 99 -18.49 12.96 -12.17
N LEU A 100 -18.32 12.07 -13.16
CA LEU A 100 -17.19 11.13 -13.17
C LEU A 100 -15.85 11.83 -13.40
N MET A 101 -15.79 12.77 -14.35
CA MET A 101 -14.56 13.53 -14.62
C MET A 101 -14.15 14.37 -13.40
N ARG A 102 -15.10 15.03 -12.73
CA ARG A 102 -14.89 15.78 -11.48
C ARG A 102 -14.43 14.89 -10.33
N LEU A 103 -15.03 13.70 -10.18
CA LEU A 103 -14.57 12.72 -9.20
C LEU A 103 -13.11 12.32 -9.45
N TRP A 104 -12.75 12.08 -10.71
CA TRP A 104 -11.41 11.64 -11.09
C TRP A 104 -10.37 12.76 -10.99
N GLU A 105 -10.78 14.00 -11.22
CA GLU A 105 -9.99 15.20 -10.95
C GLU A 105 -9.71 15.35 -9.45
N ALA A 106 -10.75 15.25 -8.60
CA ALA A 106 -10.61 15.32 -7.15
C ALA A 106 -9.80 14.15 -6.56
N GLN A 107 -9.67 13.03 -7.29
CA GLN A 107 -8.78 11.91 -6.96
C GLN A 107 -7.33 12.14 -7.40
N GLU A 108 -7.02 13.31 -7.97
CA GLU A 108 -5.68 13.69 -8.46
C GLU A 108 -5.10 12.66 -9.43
N LEU A 109 -5.94 12.07 -10.28
CA LEU A 109 -5.48 11.09 -11.25
C LEU A 109 -4.62 11.75 -12.31
N SER A 110 -3.57 11.04 -12.72
CA SER A 110 -2.67 11.53 -13.78
C SER A 110 -3.42 11.84 -15.08
N ALA A 111 -2.93 12.83 -15.83
CA ALA A 111 -3.45 13.18 -17.16
C ALA A 111 -3.60 11.96 -18.08
N SER A 112 -2.64 11.04 -18.05
CA SER A 112 -2.69 9.77 -18.81
C SER A 112 -3.85 8.87 -18.40
N THR A 113 -4.19 8.84 -17.11
CA THR A 113 -5.32 8.07 -16.58
C THR A 113 -6.64 8.75 -16.94
N LEU A 114 -6.74 10.07 -16.80
CA LEU A 114 -7.91 10.85 -17.20
C LEU A 114 -8.23 10.67 -18.69
N GLN A 115 -7.24 10.86 -19.56
CA GLN A 115 -7.38 10.64 -21.00
C GLN A 115 -7.80 9.21 -21.35
N LYS A 116 -7.23 8.20 -20.68
CA LYS A 116 -7.60 6.78 -20.87
C LYS A 116 -9.06 6.54 -20.49
N ARG A 117 -9.49 6.98 -19.30
CA ARG A 117 -10.86 6.80 -18.82
C ARG A 117 -11.85 7.55 -19.73
N PHE A 118 -11.53 8.78 -20.11
CA PHE A 118 -12.35 9.54 -21.06
C PHE A 118 -12.44 8.89 -22.45
N SER A 119 -11.36 8.28 -22.94
CA SER A 119 -11.37 7.50 -24.18
C SER A 119 -12.28 6.27 -24.08
N GLN A 120 -12.33 5.61 -22.92
CA GLN A 120 -13.25 4.50 -22.66
C GLN A 120 -14.71 4.97 -22.57
N LEU A 121 -14.97 6.14 -21.97
CA LEU A 121 -16.30 6.78 -22.00
C LEU A 121 -16.73 7.08 -23.43
N ARG A 122 -15.86 7.68 -24.25
CA ARG A 122 -16.13 7.94 -25.67
C ARG A 122 -16.49 6.68 -26.44
N LEU A 123 -15.76 5.61 -26.19
CA LEU A 123 -16.05 4.31 -26.82
C LEU A 123 -17.42 3.76 -26.40
N LEU A 124 -17.75 3.80 -25.11
CA LEU A 124 -19.06 3.35 -24.62
C LEU A 124 -20.19 4.20 -25.19
N CYS A 125 -20.02 5.52 -25.21
CA CYS A 125 -20.99 6.45 -25.76
C CYS A 125 -21.21 6.21 -27.26
N GLY A 126 -20.15 5.88 -28.00
CA GLY A 126 -20.25 5.40 -29.39
C GLY A 126 -21.10 4.14 -29.51
N TRP A 127 -20.87 3.12 -28.68
CA TRP A 127 -21.63 1.87 -28.72
C TRP A 127 -23.13 2.02 -28.39
N ILE A 128 -23.49 3.01 -27.58
CA ILE A 128 -24.89 3.29 -27.23
C ILE A 128 -25.52 4.38 -28.11
N GLY A 129 -24.82 4.88 -29.12
CA GLY A 129 -25.32 5.90 -30.05
C GLY A 129 -25.41 7.32 -29.48
N LYS A 130 -24.64 7.63 -28.42
CA LYS A 130 -24.64 8.93 -27.74
C LYS A 130 -23.28 9.63 -27.75
N GLN A 131 -22.45 9.38 -28.76
CA GLN A 131 -21.11 9.98 -28.81
C GLN A 131 -21.15 11.52 -28.91
N SER A 132 -22.17 12.08 -29.55
CA SER A 132 -22.37 13.54 -29.71
C SER A 132 -22.63 14.28 -28.39
N MET A 133 -22.98 13.57 -27.31
CA MET A 133 -23.18 14.20 -25.99
C MET A 133 -21.87 14.54 -25.27
N LEU A 134 -20.72 14.14 -25.83
CA LEU A 134 -19.40 14.35 -25.25
C LEU A 134 -18.71 15.57 -25.86
N GLY A 135 -18.26 16.49 -25.01
CA GLY A 135 -17.36 17.58 -25.36
C GLY A 135 -15.89 17.14 -25.46
N THR A 136 -14.98 18.10 -25.35
CA THR A 136 -13.55 17.83 -25.18
C THR A 136 -13.31 17.32 -23.75
N GLY A 137 -12.27 16.50 -23.54
CA GLY A 137 -12.04 15.90 -22.22
C GLY A 137 -11.69 16.95 -21.15
N SER A 138 -10.91 17.95 -21.53
CA SER A 138 -10.48 19.05 -20.67
C SER A 138 -11.63 19.97 -20.23
N SER A 139 -12.70 20.10 -21.03
CA SER A 139 -13.83 20.97 -20.66
C SER A 139 -14.64 20.48 -19.47
N TYR A 140 -14.43 19.23 -19.03
CA TYR A 140 -15.11 18.66 -17.86
C TYR A 140 -14.32 18.84 -16.55
N LEU A 141 -13.11 19.42 -16.63
CA LEU A 141 -12.22 19.65 -15.49
C LEU A 141 -12.32 21.11 -15.02
N ALA A 142 -11.90 21.38 -13.78
CA ALA A 142 -11.76 22.72 -13.20
C ALA A 142 -10.42 23.28 -13.67
N ASP A 143 -9.42 22.41 -13.70
CA ASP A 143 -8.13 22.65 -14.30
C ASP A 143 -8.04 21.89 -15.65
N PRO A 144 -8.22 22.57 -16.80
CA PRO A 144 -8.01 21.98 -18.11
C PRO A 144 -6.60 21.43 -18.34
N GLU A 145 -5.57 21.99 -17.66
CA GLU A 145 -4.17 21.57 -17.80
C GLU A 145 -3.93 20.19 -17.17
N ALA A 146 -4.71 19.80 -16.17
CA ALA A 146 -4.69 18.44 -15.62
C ALA A 146 -5.00 17.35 -16.67
N PHE A 147 -5.61 17.71 -17.81
CA PHE A 147 -5.83 16.80 -18.93
C PHE A 147 -4.63 16.73 -19.90
N GLN A 148 -3.64 17.62 -19.80
CA GLN A 148 -2.49 17.69 -20.69
C GLN A 148 -1.44 16.63 -20.33
N ARG A 149 -1.02 15.86 -21.33
CA ARG A 149 -0.05 14.77 -21.12
C ARG A 149 1.31 15.15 -21.66
N THR A 150 2.31 15.12 -20.78
CA THR A 150 3.71 15.11 -21.16
C THR A 150 4.12 13.70 -21.58
N TYR A 151 4.64 13.56 -22.79
CA TYR A 151 5.09 12.28 -23.35
C TYR A 151 6.60 12.07 -23.22
N GLU A 152 7.32 13.14 -22.90
CA GLU A 152 8.77 13.16 -22.74
C GLU A 152 9.14 12.69 -21.33
N ALA A 153 10.21 11.90 -21.24
CA ALA A 153 10.75 11.49 -19.95
C ALA A 153 11.17 12.76 -19.18
N GLN A 154 10.57 12.97 -18.01
CA GLN A 154 10.92 14.08 -17.12
C GLN A 154 11.99 13.69 -16.10
N TYR A 155 12.30 12.40 -15.99
CA TYR A 155 13.31 11.83 -15.12
C TYR A 155 13.69 10.42 -15.59
N ASP A 156 14.90 9.97 -15.21
CA ASP A 156 15.36 8.65 -15.56
C ASP A 156 14.67 7.57 -14.70
N HIS A 157 13.99 6.64 -15.38
CA HIS A 157 13.29 5.51 -14.77
C HIS A 157 14.17 4.25 -14.64
N SER A 158 15.44 4.35 -15.03
CA SER A 158 16.40 3.25 -14.96
C SER A 158 16.68 2.81 -13.53
N TRP A 159 17.12 1.57 -13.36
CA TRP A 159 17.47 1.06 -12.03
C TRP A 159 18.71 1.75 -11.48
N THR A 160 19.70 2.03 -12.33
CA THR A 160 20.92 2.75 -11.94
C THR A 160 20.59 4.16 -11.45
N ALA A 161 19.70 4.89 -12.14
CA ALA A 161 19.21 6.18 -11.65
C ALA A 161 18.44 6.07 -10.34
N ALA A 162 17.76 4.95 -10.09
CA ALA A 162 17.17 4.68 -8.78
C ALA A 162 18.19 4.26 -7.71
N GLY A 163 19.50 4.32 -7.99
CA GLY A 163 20.60 3.88 -7.12
C GLY A 163 20.73 2.35 -7.03
N VAL A 164 20.01 1.58 -7.84
CA VAL A 164 20.02 0.12 -7.76
C VAL A 164 20.93 -0.45 -8.84
N ASP A 165 21.98 -1.17 -8.43
CA ASP A 165 22.77 -1.98 -9.34
C ASP A 165 21.88 -3.10 -9.94
N PRO A 166 21.61 -3.09 -11.26
CA PRO A 166 20.78 -4.10 -11.91
C PRO A 166 21.32 -5.51 -11.73
N VAL A 167 22.64 -5.70 -11.86
CA VAL A 167 23.27 -7.02 -11.80
C VAL A 167 23.13 -7.60 -10.40
N GLN A 168 23.46 -6.82 -9.37
CA GLN A 168 23.34 -7.26 -7.98
C GLN A 168 21.89 -7.55 -7.60
N LYS A 169 20.95 -6.67 -7.97
CA LYS A 169 19.54 -6.86 -7.61
C LYS A 169 18.90 -8.04 -8.34
N MET A 170 19.27 -8.28 -9.60
CA MET A 170 18.82 -9.48 -10.32
C MET A 170 19.44 -10.76 -9.75
N ALA A 171 20.68 -10.74 -9.26
CA ALA A 171 21.30 -11.87 -8.58
C ALA A 171 20.62 -12.18 -7.24
N GLU A 172 20.28 -11.15 -6.44
CA GLU A 172 19.47 -11.29 -5.22
C GLU A 172 18.13 -11.96 -5.52
N ILE A 173 17.39 -11.47 -6.51
CA ILE A 173 16.10 -12.07 -6.91
C ILE A 173 16.30 -13.49 -7.43
N ALA A 174 17.36 -13.77 -8.18
CA ALA A 174 17.65 -15.09 -8.72
C ALA A 174 18.01 -16.12 -7.64
N ALA A 175 18.50 -15.69 -6.48
CA ALA A 175 18.79 -16.59 -5.37
C ALA A 175 17.50 -17.16 -4.76
N ASP A 176 16.41 -16.37 -4.73
CA ASP A 176 15.10 -16.79 -4.25
C ASP A 176 14.25 -17.42 -5.36
N ASP A 177 14.31 -16.88 -6.58
CA ASP A 177 13.58 -17.36 -7.76
C ASP A 177 14.44 -17.28 -9.04
N PRO A 178 15.20 -18.35 -9.36
CA PRO A 178 16.08 -18.37 -10.53
C PRO A 178 15.35 -18.11 -11.87
N PRO A 179 14.15 -18.68 -12.13
CA PRO A 179 13.38 -18.38 -13.35
C PRO A 179 13.03 -16.90 -13.52
N VAL A 180 12.60 -16.20 -12.47
CA VAL A 180 12.34 -14.75 -12.53
C VAL A 180 13.62 -13.98 -12.79
N GLY A 181 14.73 -14.34 -12.12
CA GLY A 181 16.04 -13.76 -12.35
C GLY A 181 16.48 -13.82 -13.82
N ARG A 182 16.29 -14.97 -14.48
CA ARG A 182 16.62 -15.15 -15.91
C ARG A 182 15.80 -14.24 -16.81
N VAL A 183 14.50 -14.10 -16.56
CA VAL A 183 13.62 -13.19 -17.32
C VAL A 183 14.07 -11.73 -17.15
N LEU A 184 14.47 -11.32 -15.94
CA LEU A 184 14.99 -9.97 -15.71
C LEU A 184 16.31 -9.72 -16.44
N ARG A 185 17.23 -10.69 -16.46
CA ARG A 185 18.49 -10.60 -17.23
C ARG A 185 18.22 -10.40 -18.73
N LEU A 186 17.24 -11.10 -19.29
CA LEU A 186 16.79 -10.90 -20.68
C LEU A 186 16.18 -9.51 -20.91
N GLN A 187 15.43 -8.97 -19.94
CA GLN A 187 14.93 -7.60 -20.03
C GLN A 187 16.06 -6.57 -20.02
N HIS A 188 17.08 -6.77 -19.18
CA HIS A 188 18.23 -5.89 -19.07
C HIS A 188 19.10 -5.93 -20.33
N ALA A 189 19.43 -7.12 -20.83
CA ALA A 189 20.35 -7.32 -21.95
C ALA A 189 19.79 -6.87 -23.31
N PHE A 190 18.47 -6.98 -23.52
CA PHE A 190 17.82 -6.75 -24.83
C PHE A 190 16.69 -5.71 -24.77
N GLY A 191 16.52 -5.04 -23.62
CA GLY A 191 15.43 -4.10 -23.40
C GLY A 191 14.04 -4.72 -23.56
N LEU A 192 13.86 -6.03 -23.32
CA LEU A 192 12.58 -6.70 -23.52
C LEU A 192 11.52 -6.26 -22.51
N ARG A 193 10.25 -6.31 -22.90
CA ARG A 193 9.13 -6.26 -21.94
C ARG A 193 9.10 -7.57 -21.15
N LEU A 194 8.63 -7.53 -19.90
CA LEU A 194 8.51 -8.72 -19.05
C LEU A 194 7.83 -9.90 -19.76
N GLN A 195 6.72 -9.64 -20.46
CA GLN A 195 6.01 -10.66 -21.25
C GLN A 195 6.80 -11.14 -22.48
N GLU A 196 7.55 -10.26 -23.16
CA GLU A 196 8.39 -10.64 -24.30
C GLU A 196 9.54 -11.55 -23.82
N ALA A 197 10.23 -11.16 -22.75
CA ALA A 197 11.28 -11.97 -22.13
C ALA A 197 10.75 -13.32 -21.62
N SER A 198 9.56 -13.34 -21.01
CA SER A 198 8.93 -14.57 -20.54
C SER A 198 8.60 -15.55 -21.68
N LEU A 199 8.17 -15.04 -22.83
CA LEU A 199 7.77 -15.86 -23.98
C LEU A 199 8.91 -16.18 -24.96
N LEU A 200 10.12 -15.68 -24.67
CA LEU A 200 11.30 -15.94 -25.47
C LEU A 200 11.66 -17.43 -25.43
N ASN A 201 12.01 -17.97 -26.58
CA ASN A 201 12.66 -19.27 -26.71
C ASN A 201 13.83 -19.10 -27.68
N PRO A 202 15.08 -19.05 -27.20
CA PRO A 202 16.26 -18.85 -28.05
C PRO A 202 16.38 -19.85 -29.20
N LEU A 203 16.00 -21.12 -29.02
CA LEU A 203 16.03 -22.13 -30.10
C LEU A 203 15.09 -21.80 -31.28
N ARG A 204 14.06 -20.98 -31.04
CA ARG A 204 13.08 -20.52 -32.04
C ARG A 204 13.37 -19.10 -32.53
N ASP A 205 13.81 -18.26 -31.60
CA ASP A 205 13.82 -16.81 -31.73
C ASP A 205 15.20 -16.28 -32.16
N ARG A 206 16.28 -17.04 -31.98
CA ARG A 206 17.58 -16.69 -32.54
C ARG A 206 17.53 -16.83 -34.06
N VAL A 207 17.93 -15.77 -34.76
CA VAL A 207 17.98 -15.78 -36.23
C VAL A 207 19.34 -16.31 -36.68
N ASP A 208 20.40 -15.78 -36.08
CA ASP A 208 21.80 -16.13 -36.25
C ASP A 208 22.59 -15.65 -35.01
N GLU A 209 23.92 -15.64 -35.07
CA GLU A 209 24.77 -15.15 -33.97
C GLU A 209 24.68 -13.64 -33.72
N THR A 210 24.08 -12.89 -34.65
CA THR A 210 24.02 -11.42 -34.65
C THR A 210 22.64 -10.86 -34.35
N TYR A 211 21.55 -11.63 -34.53
CA TYR A 211 20.19 -11.13 -34.33
C TYR A 211 19.28 -12.07 -33.55
N LEU A 212 18.49 -11.45 -32.67
CA LEU A 212 17.39 -12.07 -31.93
C LEU A 212 16.04 -11.53 -32.43
N ARG A 213 15.15 -12.41 -32.87
CA ARG A 213 13.79 -12.08 -33.29
C ARG A 213 12.83 -12.08 -32.10
N VAL A 214 12.18 -10.95 -31.85
CA VAL A 214 11.14 -10.81 -30.81
C VAL A 214 9.77 -10.82 -31.48
N LEU A 215 9.07 -11.94 -31.37
CA LEU A 215 7.73 -12.14 -31.93
C LEU A 215 6.66 -12.26 -30.85
N ALA A 216 6.82 -13.24 -29.95
CA ALA A 216 5.85 -13.55 -28.91
C ALA A 216 5.81 -12.47 -27.82
N GLY A 217 4.60 -12.13 -27.36
CA GLY A 217 4.41 -11.11 -26.31
C GLY A 217 4.54 -9.66 -26.78
N THR A 218 4.84 -9.41 -28.06
CA THR A 218 4.95 -8.06 -28.61
C THR A 218 3.62 -7.31 -28.51
N LYS A 219 3.69 -6.03 -28.12
CA LYS A 219 2.49 -5.19 -28.03
C LYS A 219 1.88 -5.00 -29.42
N GLY A 220 0.66 -5.48 -29.59
CA GLY A 220 -0.06 -5.39 -30.87
C GLY A 220 0.41 -6.39 -31.93
N GLY A 221 1.17 -7.43 -31.55
CA GLY A 221 1.61 -8.50 -32.46
C GLY A 221 2.60 -8.03 -33.52
N ARG A 222 3.42 -7.03 -33.21
CA ARG A 222 4.38 -6.44 -34.14
C ARG A 222 5.77 -7.05 -33.91
N PRO A 223 6.25 -7.93 -34.80
CA PRO A 223 7.58 -8.51 -34.68
C PRO A 223 8.65 -7.45 -34.85
N ARG A 224 9.82 -7.71 -34.27
CA ARG A 224 11.06 -6.95 -34.50
C ARG A 224 12.27 -7.85 -34.37
N VAL A 225 13.41 -7.38 -34.84
CA VAL A 225 14.72 -7.96 -34.51
C VAL A 225 15.47 -7.01 -33.59
N THR A 226 16.33 -7.55 -32.74
CA THR A 226 17.28 -6.80 -31.91
C THR A 226 18.66 -7.43 -32.08
N PRO A 227 19.74 -6.63 -32.17
CA PRO A 227 21.07 -7.18 -32.38
C PRO A 227 21.64 -7.84 -31.12
N ILE A 228 22.59 -8.75 -31.31
CA ILE A 228 23.38 -9.47 -30.31
C ILE A 228 24.84 -8.99 -30.47
N GLU A 229 25.21 -7.98 -29.70
CA GLU A 229 26.45 -7.21 -29.90
C GLU A 229 27.48 -7.56 -28.83
N THR A 230 27.03 -7.76 -27.59
CA THR A 230 27.90 -7.88 -26.41
C THR A 230 28.07 -9.31 -25.91
N ASP A 231 29.18 -9.59 -25.24
CA ASP A 231 29.40 -10.88 -24.58
C ASP A 231 28.40 -11.13 -23.45
N ALA A 232 27.96 -10.07 -22.77
CA ALA A 232 26.89 -10.17 -21.78
C ALA A 232 25.57 -10.64 -22.39
N GLN A 233 25.19 -10.14 -23.58
CA GLN A 233 24.02 -10.62 -24.31
C GLN A 233 24.16 -12.09 -24.73
N ARG A 234 25.34 -12.48 -25.23
CA ARG A 234 25.64 -13.88 -25.58
C ARG A 234 25.55 -14.81 -24.38
N ALA A 235 26.11 -14.41 -23.23
CA ALA A 235 26.06 -15.19 -22.00
C ALA A 235 24.62 -15.39 -21.48
N VAL A 236 23.80 -14.33 -21.50
CA VAL A 236 22.38 -14.43 -21.10
C VAL A 236 21.59 -15.33 -22.05
N LEU A 237 21.87 -15.29 -23.36
CA LEU A 237 21.26 -16.20 -24.32
C LEU A 237 21.70 -17.65 -24.12
N ALA A 238 22.97 -17.90 -23.83
CA ALA A 238 23.47 -19.25 -23.54
C ALA A 238 22.79 -19.86 -22.29
N GLU A 239 22.61 -19.07 -21.23
CA GLU A 239 21.84 -19.49 -20.05
C GLU A 239 20.38 -19.83 -20.41
N ALA A 240 19.75 -18.98 -21.23
CA ALA A 240 18.38 -19.21 -21.69
C ALA A 240 18.27 -20.44 -22.59
N GLU A 241 19.25 -20.70 -23.45
CA GLU A 241 19.35 -21.87 -24.32
C GLU A 241 19.42 -23.17 -23.51
N GLN A 242 20.28 -23.23 -22.49
CA GLN A 242 20.37 -24.39 -21.59
C GLN A 242 19.00 -24.74 -21.00
N TYR A 243 18.25 -23.74 -20.56
CA TYR A 243 16.93 -23.95 -19.99
C TYR A 243 15.90 -24.46 -21.01
N VAL A 244 15.85 -23.89 -22.21
CA VAL A 244 14.89 -24.33 -23.24
C VAL A 244 15.28 -25.66 -23.87
N GLN A 245 16.56 -26.04 -23.85
CA GLN A 245 16.98 -27.38 -24.25
C GLN A 245 16.40 -28.46 -23.35
N ILE A 246 16.24 -28.18 -22.05
CA ILE A 246 15.63 -29.09 -21.08
C ILE A 246 14.11 -29.07 -21.19
N THR A 247 13.51 -27.88 -21.15
CA THR A 247 12.05 -27.74 -21.06
C THR A 247 11.32 -27.85 -22.40
N LYS A 248 12.02 -27.63 -23.51
CA LYS A 248 11.48 -27.49 -24.87
C LYS A 248 10.37 -26.41 -24.97
N ARG A 249 10.39 -25.43 -24.08
CA ARG A 249 9.38 -24.36 -23.96
C ARG A 249 10.01 -22.96 -24.00
N SER A 250 9.22 -21.92 -23.77
CA SER A 250 9.70 -20.56 -23.50
C SER A 250 10.36 -20.44 -22.11
N MET A 251 10.77 -19.24 -21.71
CA MET A 251 11.26 -18.98 -20.34
C MET A 251 10.23 -19.27 -19.22
N ILE A 252 8.95 -19.40 -19.55
CA ILE A 252 7.88 -19.81 -18.61
C ILE A 252 8.11 -21.25 -18.13
N PRO A 253 8.18 -21.50 -16.80
CA PRO A 253 8.23 -22.85 -16.25
C PRO A 253 7.00 -23.71 -16.60
N PRO A 254 7.17 -25.03 -16.82
CA PRO A 254 6.09 -25.92 -17.30
C PRO A 254 4.79 -25.91 -16.48
N GLU A 255 4.90 -25.62 -15.19
CA GLU A 255 3.82 -25.56 -14.20
C GLU A 255 2.96 -24.29 -14.29
N TYR A 256 3.41 -23.28 -15.03
CA TYR A 256 2.67 -22.04 -15.22
C TYR A 256 2.14 -21.88 -16.65
N ASP A 257 0.92 -21.36 -16.76
CA ASP A 257 0.52 -20.64 -17.97
C ASP A 257 1.03 -19.19 -17.93
N LEU A 258 0.92 -18.45 -19.04
CA LEU A 258 1.38 -17.07 -19.13
C LEU A 258 0.74 -16.15 -18.08
N LYS A 259 -0.54 -16.34 -17.76
CA LYS A 259 -1.25 -15.45 -16.83
C LYS A 259 -0.71 -15.66 -15.42
N HIS A 260 -0.64 -16.91 -14.97
CA HIS A 260 -0.13 -17.28 -13.65
C HIS A 260 1.37 -16.96 -13.53
N TRP A 261 2.14 -17.18 -14.58
CA TRP A 261 3.56 -16.81 -14.62
C TRP A 261 3.78 -15.31 -14.42
N LEU A 262 3.06 -14.46 -15.15
CA LEU A 262 3.21 -13.01 -14.98
C LEU A 262 2.78 -12.57 -13.58
N GLN A 263 1.75 -13.17 -12.99
CA GLN A 263 1.34 -12.91 -11.61
C GLN A 263 2.44 -13.32 -10.62
N HIS A 264 3.06 -14.48 -10.82
CA HIS A 264 4.18 -14.97 -10.04
C HIS A 264 5.39 -14.02 -10.12
N CYS A 265 5.78 -13.59 -11.32
CA CYS A 265 6.82 -12.58 -11.50
C CYS A 265 6.53 -11.30 -10.70
N TYR A 266 5.31 -10.76 -10.78
CA TYR A 266 4.97 -9.56 -10.01
C TYR A 266 4.95 -9.79 -8.50
N TYR A 267 4.57 -10.98 -8.04
CA TYR A 267 4.63 -11.36 -6.64
C TYR A 267 6.08 -11.36 -6.14
N VAL A 268 6.98 -12.07 -6.82
CA VAL A 268 8.41 -12.09 -6.49
C VAL A 268 9.00 -10.69 -6.50
N LEU A 269 8.77 -9.92 -7.57
CA LEU A 269 9.22 -8.53 -7.66
C LEU A 269 8.74 -7.67 -6.48
N THR A 270 7.51 -7.91 -5.99
CA THR A 270 6.97 -7.21 -4.81
C THR A 270 7.72 -7.59 -3.53
N GLN A 271 8.06 -8.87 -3.34
CA GLN A 271 8.84 -9.31 -2.17
C GLN A 271 10.22 -8.64 -2.11
N HIS A 272 10.83 -8.35 -3.27
CA HIS A 272 12.13 -7.70 -3.36
C HIS A 272 12.07 -6.17 -3.45
N GLY A 273 10.91 -5.54 -3.22
CA GLY A 273 10.77 -4.08 -3.25
C GLY A 273 10.86 -3.46 -4.66
N VAL A 274 10.69 -4.27 -5.70
CA VAL A 274 10.56 -3.80 -7.10
C VAL A 274 9.09 -3.44 -7.35
N THR A 275 8.62 -2.37 -6.69
CA THR A 275 7.27 -1.83 -6.86
C THR A 275 7.25 -0.34 -7.23
N ARG A 276 6.14 0.10 -7.84
CA ARG A 276 5.90 1.54 -8.10
C ARG A 276 5.94 2.39 -6.83
N LYS A 277 5.44 1.85 -5.71
CA LYS A 277 5.44 2.54 -4.41
C LYS A 277 6.87 2.82 -3.93
N ASP A 278 7.77 1.88 -4.18
CA ASP A 278 9.17 1.94 -3.81
C ASP A 278 10.04 2.60 -4.91
N GLY A 279 9.40 3.15 -5.94
CA GLY A 279 10.06 3.86 -7.04
C GLY A 279 10.90 2.98 -7.97
N LEU A 280 10.74 1.66 -7.92
CA LEU A 280 11.54 0.71 -8.71
C LEU A 280 10.61 -0.28 -9.42
N VAL A 281 10.70 -0.40 -10.74
CA VAL A 281 9.84 -1.33 -11.51
C VAL A 281 10.67 -2.10 -12.51
N SER A 282 10.28 -3.34 -12.84
CA SER A 282 11.00 -4.13 -13.85
C SER A 282 11.08 -3.48 -15.23
N HIS A 283 10.11 -2.61 -15.58
CA HIS A 283 10.18 -1.83 -16.81
C HIS A 283 11.36 -0.85 -16.84
N GLY A 284 11.90 -0.47 -15.67
CA GLY A 284 13.09 0.38 -15.55
C GLY A 284 14.33 -0.25 -16.20
N LEU A 285 14.45 -1.58 -16.26
CA LEU A 285 15.53 -2.27 -16.99
C LEU A 285 15.49 -1.98 -18.50
N ARG A 286 14.27 -1.81 -19.04
CA ARG A 286 14.11 -1.40 -20.45
C ARG A 286 14.42 0.09 -20.65
N HIS A 287 14.18 0.93 -19.64
CA HIS A 287 14.64 2.33 -19.67
C HIS A 287 16.16 2.41 -19.63
N GLN A 288 16.82 1.61 -18.78
CA GLN A 288 18.27 1.46 -18.75
C GLN A 288 18.81 1.14 -20.14
N TYR A 289 18.38 0.02 -20.74
CA TYR A 289 18.81 -0.40 -22.08
C TYR A 289 18.61 0.69 -23.14
N ALA A 290 17.46 1.38 -23.13
CA ALA A 290 17.16 2.41 -24.11
C ALA A 290 18.07 3.64 -24.01
N ASN A 291 18.43 4.04 -22.77
CA ASN A 291 19.37 5.12 -22.55
C ASN A 291 20.79 4.68 -22.91
N ASP A 292 21.24 3.51 -22.46
CA ASP A 292 22.60 3.02 -22.70
C ASP A 292 22.89 2.85 -24.20
N VAL A 293 21.92 2.33 -24.98
CA VAL A 293 22.06 2.23 -26.45
C VAL A 293 22.06 3.61 -27.10
N TYR A 294 21.24 4.55 -26.62
CA TYR A 294 21.26 5.92 -27.16
C TYR A 294 22.65 6.54 -26.94
N GLU A 295 23.18 6.45 -25.72
CA GLU A 295 24.50 6.98 -25.34
C GLU A 295 25.63 6.33 -26.13
N GLN A 296 25.57 5.03 -26.36
CA GLN A 296 26.56 4.31 -27.17
C GLN A 296 26.55 4.80 -28.63
N LEU A 297 25.38 5.10 -29.19
CA LEU A 297 25.25 5.52 -30.59
C LEU A 297 25.59 7.00 -30.79
N THR A 298 25.30 7.86 -29.81
CA THR A 298 25.56 9.30 -29.89
C THR A 298 26.93 9.69 -29.35
N GLY A 299 27.52 8.88 -28.47
CA GLY A 299 28.72 9.22 -27.71
C GLY A 299 28.48 10.22 -26.58
N GLU A 300 27.22 10.57 -26.29
CA GLU A 300 26.84 11.60 -25.31
C GLU A 300 25.79 11.04 -24.35
N ILE A 301 25.82 11.49 -23.09
CA ILE A 301 24.85 11.10 -22.06
C ILE A 301 23.43 11.43 -22.55
N SER A 302 22.44 10.61 -22.18
CA SER A 302 21.07 10.87 -22.62
C SER A 302 20.50 12.16 -21.99
N PRO A 303 19.60 12.89 -22.68
CA PRO A 303 19.06 14.15 -22.15
C PRO A 303 18.39 14.01 -20.77
N VAL A 304 17.65 12.92 -20.53
CA VAL A 304 16.99 12.67 -19.24
C VAL A 304 17.98 12.36 -18.10
N ARG A 305 19.20 11.92 -18.44
CA ARG A 305 20.33 11.74 -17.52
C ARG A 305 21.21 12.98 -17.40
N GLY A 306 20.86 14.07 -18.07
CA GLY A 306 21.54 15.36 -17.98
C GLY A 306 22.64 15.59 -19.01
N GLY A 307 22.67 14.81 -20.10
CA GLY A 307 23.62 15.02 -21.19
C GLY A 307 23.40 16.29 -22.00
N GLY A 308 24.44 16.68 -22.71
CA GLY A 308 24.50 17.89 -23.53
C GLY A 308 23.82 17.77 -24.90
N PRO A 309 23.87 18.83 -25.71
CA PRO A 309 23.29 18.82 -27.05
C PRO A 309 24.01 17.82 -27.96
N VAL A 310 23.22 17.01 -28.68
CA VAL A 310 23.71 16.03 -29.67
C VAL A 310 23.47 16.56 -31.08
N PRO A 311 24.42 16.40 -32.03
CA PRO A 311 24.18 16.77 -33.43
C PRO A 311 22.93 16.09 -34.00
N SER A 312 22.09 16.86 -34.70
CA SER A 312 20.76 16.42 -35.17
C SER A 312 20.78 15.11 -35.98
N ALA A 313 21.81 14.89 -36.81
CA ALA A 313 21.96 13.66 -37.59
C ALA A 313 22.22 12.43 -36.69
N ALA A 314 23.11 12.56 -35.69
CA ALA A 314 23.41 11.49 -34.73
C ALA A 314 22.20 11.18 -33.84
N ASP A 315 21.52 12.22 -33.34
CA ASP A 315 20.30 12.08 -32.55
C ASP A 315 19.17 11.39 -33.35
N THR A 316 18.99 11.76 -34.62
CA THR A 316 18.00 11.14 -35.51
C THR A 316 18.34 9.66 -35.78
N GLY A 317 19.61 9.36 -36.05
CA GLY A 317 20.09 7.98 -36.22
C GLY A 317 19.84 7.12 -34.98
N ALA A 318 20.25 7.60 -33.81
CA ALA A 318 20.03 6.92 -32.54
C ALA A 318 18.53 6.73 -32.23
N LYS A 319 17.70 7.74 -32.54
CA LYS A 319 16.24 7.64 -32.41
C LYS A 319 15.64 6.53 -33.25
N HIS A 320 16.06 6.40 -34.50
CA HIS A 320 15.60 5.34 -35.38
C HIS A 320 16.03 3.96 -34.90
N GLU A 321 17.29 3.83 -34.50
CA GLU A 321 17.85 2.55 -34.03
C GLU A 321 17.18 2.09 -32.73
N VAL A 322 17.08 2.95 -31.71
CA VAL A 322 16.38 2.63 -30.46
C VAL A 322 14.90 2.32 -30.73
N THR A 323 14.25 3.04 -31.65
CA THR A 323 12.86 2.77 -32.06
C THR A 323 12.71 1.37 -32.63
N ALA A 324 13.61 0.96 -33.53
CA ALA A 324 13.63 -0.37 -34.14
C ALA A 324 13.85 -1.46 -33.08
N ARG A 325 14.91 -1.35 -32.26
CA ARG A 325 15.25 -2.31 -31.18
C ARG A 325 14.12 -2.48 -30.17
N LEU A 326 13.41 -1.40 -29.84
CA LEU A 326 12.29 -1.40 -28.90
C LEU A 326 10.93 -1.79 -29.55
N GLY A 327 10.83 -1.80 -30.87
CA GLY A 327 9.59 -2.12 -31.58
C GLY A 327 8.53 -1.04 -31.48
N HIS A 328 8.95 0.22 -31.50
CA HIS A 328 8.04 1.36 -31.60
C HIS A 328 7.81 1.72 -33.06
N ALA A 329 6.63 2.25 -33.38
CA ALA A 329 6.27 2.58 -34.77
C ALA A 329 6.57 4.03 -35.16
N ARG A 330 6.94 4.86 -34.17
CA ARG A 330 7.18 6.29 -34.34
C ARG A 330 8.39 6.67 -33.50
N PRO A 331 9.39 7.36 -34.07
CA PRO A 331 10.55 7.84 -33.33
C PRO A 331 10.19 8.74 -32.14
N GLY A 332 9.13 9.54 -32.25
CA GLY A 332 8.69 10.39 -31.12
C GLY A 332 8.29 9.63 -29.83
N ILE A 333 8.08 8.31 -29.89
CA ILE A 333 7.75 7.50 -28.69
C ILE A 333 9.00 7.27 -27.82
N THR A 334 10.20 7.25 -28.42
CA THR A 334 11.43 6.96 -27.68
C THR A 334 11.88 8.11 -26.78
N ALA A 335 11.38 9.33 -27.00
CA ALA A 335 11.55 10.45 -26.08
C ALA A 335 10.99 10.17 -24.66
N ALA A 336 10.08 9.19 -24.52
CA ALA A 336 9.62 8.70 -23.22
C ALA A 336 10.67 7.89 -22.44
N TYR A 337 11.81 7.57 -23.05
CA TYR A 337 12.91 6.83 -22.44
C TYR A 337 14.09 7.74 -22.09
N TYR A 338 14.52 8.61 -23.02
CA TYR A 338 15.73 9.44 -22.88
C TYR A 338 15.50 10.96 -22.97
N GLY A 339 14.28 11.45 -23.18
CA GLY A 339 13.99 12.90 -23.24
C GLY A 339 14.23 13.54 -24.62
N LYS A 340 14.39 14.88 -24.65
CA LYS A 340 14.69 15.68 -25.85
C LYS A 340 16.00 16.47 -25.70
N PRO A 341 16.88 16.52 -26.72
CA PRO A 341 18.17 17.23 -26.66
C PRO A 341 18.05 18.74 -26.40
N ASP A 342 17.01 19.40 -26.94
CA ASP A 342 16.80 20.85 -26.78
C ASP A 342 16.19 21.23 -25.41
N THR A 343 16.06 20.26 -24.50
CA THR A 343 15.64 20.56 -23.13
C THR A 343 16.87 21.08 -22.41
N PRO A 344 16.89 22.35 -21.93
CA PRO A 344 18.03 22.82 -21.15
C PRO A 344 18.29 21.85 -19.99
N PRO A 345 19.55 21.63 -19.58
CA PRO A 345 19.87 20.74 -18.48
C PRO A 345 18.95 21.04 -17.32
N VAL A 346 18.30 19.99 -16.78
CA VAL A 346 17.29 20.08 -15.74
C VAL A 346 17.77 21.07 -14.68
N GLN A 347 17.11 22.23 -14.59
CA GLN A 347 17.54 23.33 -13.70
C GLN A 347 17.69 22.81 -12.27
N GLU A 348 18.60 23.40 -11.47
CA GLU A 348 18.83 23.06 -10.06
C GLU A 348 17.52 22.94 -9.24
N ALA A 349 16.51 23.75 -9.59
CA ALA A 349 15.17 23.70 -9.00
C ALA A 349 14.36 22.43 -9.36
N ALA A 350 14.57 21.83 -10.53
CA ALA A 350 13.99 20.57 -10.96
C ALA A 350 14.80 19.34 -10.48
N ARG A 351 16.08 19.49 -10.14
CA ARG A 351 16.82 18.49 -9.32
C ARG A 351 16.19 18.32 -7.94
N ARG A 352 15.57 19.38 -7.41
CA ARG A 352 14.75 19.34 -6.17
C ARG A 352 13.35 18.75 -6.35
N HIS A 353 13.01 18.22 -7.53
CA HIS A 353 11.75 17.51 -7.72
C HIS A 353 11.67 16.29 -6.77
N PRO A 354 10.55 16.05 -6.06
CA PRO A 354 10.47 15.04 -5.01
C PRO A 354 10.71 13.59 -5.46
N GLN A 355 10.73 13.32 -6.77
CA GLN A 355 11.08 12.02 -7.36
C GLN A 355 12.58 11.94 -7.70
N SER A 356 13.20 13.03 -8.15
CA SER A 356 14.64 13.14 -8.45
C SER A 356 15.48 13.09 -7.17
N LEU A 357 15.06 13.79 -6.11
CA LEU A 357 15.69 13.70 -4.80
C LEU A 357 15.65 12.28 -4.21
N ARG A 358 14.69 11.42 -4.61
CA ARG A 358 14.61 10.04 -4.09
C ARG A 358 15.75 9.17 -4.58
N ALA A 359 16.14 9.33 -5.83
CA ALA A 359 17.31 8.65 -6.37
C ALA A 359 18.55 9.02 -5.55
N GLU A 360 18.75 10.32 -5.36
CA GLU A 360 19.91 10.87 -4.65
C GLU A 360 19.98 10.42 -3.19
N TYR A 361 18.90 10.54 -2.42
CA TYR A 361 18.93 10.07 -1.03
C TYR A 361 18.90 8.54 -0.92
N ARG A 362 18.50 7.79 -1.95
CA ARG A 362 18.58 6.31 -1.92
C ARG A 362 20.03 5.84 -2.06
N VAL A 363 20.84 6.53 -2.87
CA VAL A 363 22.29 6.29 -2.93
C VAL A 363 22.90 6.55 -1.55
N GLN A 364 22.58 7.68 -0.93
CA GLN A 364 23.04 8.00 0.44
C GLN A 364 22.59 6.94 1.46
N GLN A 365 21.35 6.44 1.36
CA GLN A 365 20.84 5.35 2.21
C GLN A 365 21.64 4.06 2.03
N GLN A 366 22.04 3.71 0.81
CA GLN A 366 22.84 2.51 0.54
C GLN A 366 24.26 2.64 1.08
N VAL A 367 24.90 3.79 0.88
CA VAL A 367 26.24 4.05 1.41
C VAL A 367 26.21 4.00 2.94
N LEU A 368 25.22 4.64 3.56
CA LEU A 368 24.99 4.54 5.01
C LEU A 368 24.75 3.09 5.44
N ALA A 369 23.89 2.37 4.72
CA ALA A 369 23.58 0.97 5.03
C ALA A 369 24.81 0.08 4.94
N ALA A 370 25.66 0.25 3.93
CA ALA A 370 26.91 -0.47 3.81
C ALA A 370 27.83 -0.19 5.00
N ARG A 371 27.98 1.09 5.40
CA ARG A 371 28.83 1.51 6.52
C ARG A 371 28.38 0.94 7.87
N VAL A 372 27.06 0.88 8.12
CA VAL A 372 26.54 0.51 9.45
C VAL A 372 26.03 -0.93 9.56
N ARG A 373 26.05 -1.70 8.46
CA ARG A 373 25.49 -3.07 8.40
C ARG A 373 26.01 -4.00 9.50
N ALA A 374 27.29 -3.88 9.87
CA ALA A 374 27.89 -4.70 10.92
C ALA A 374 27.37 -4.36 12.34
N ASN A 375 26.97 -3.10 12.56
CA ASN A 375 26.63 -2.56 13.87
C ASN A 375 25.12 -2.49 14.11
N VAL A 376 24.33 -2.24 13.06
CA VAL A 376 22.87 -2.04 13.14
C VAL A 376 22.12 -3.27 13.68
N ASN A 377 22.70 -4.47 13.49
CA ASN A 377 22.17 -5.75 13.95
C ASN A 377 22.43 -6.02 15.46
N GLN A 378 23.27 -5.22 16.10
CA GLN A 378 23.73 -5.46 17.47
C GLN A 378 22.82 -4.77 18.49
N ARG A 379 22.61 -5.44 19.63
CA ARG A 379 21.99 -4.87 20.82
C ARG A 379 23.01 -4.03 21.59
N GLN A 380 22.55 -2.94 22.21
CA GLN A 380 23.40 -2.07 23.03
C GLN A 380 24.09 -2.79 24.21
N ASN A 381 23.49 -3.88 24.69
CA ASN A 381 23.99 -4.68 25.81
C ASN A 381 24.68 -5.98 25.38
N GLY A 382 24.96 -6.18 24.09
CA GLY A 382 25.63 -7.38 23.58
C GLY A 382 24.83 -8.69 23.61
N SER A 383 23.54 -8.67 24.02
CA SER A 383 22.73 -9.89 24.27
C SER A 383 22.18 -10.62 23.02
N GLY A 384 23.02 -10.82 22.00
CA GLY A 384 22.65 -11.56 20.78
C GLY A 384 21.84 -10.74 19.76
N PRO A 385 21.36 -11.38 18.67
CA PRO A 385 20.76 -10.67 17.52
C PRO A 385 19.41 -10.02 17.86
N LEU A 386 19.07 -8.97 17.10
CA LEU A 386 17.78 -8.31 17.16
C LEU A 386 16.68 -9.13 16.47
N SER A 387 15.43 -8.95 16.90
CA SER A 387 14.30 -9.50 16.15
C SER A 387 14.21 -8.84 14.76
N ALA A 388 13.72 -9.58 13.76
CA ALA A 388 13.52 -9.07 12.40
C ALA A 388 12.67 -7.78 12.38
N ALA A 389 11.62 -7.73 13.21
CA ALA A 389 10.76 -6.55 13.34
C ALA A 389 11.52 -5.33 13.91
N THR A 390 12.40 -5.54 14.88
CA THR A 390 13.22 -4.45 15.45
C THR A 390 14.24 -3.94 14.44
N LEU A 391 14.86 -4.85 13.69
CA LEU A 391 15.83 -4.51 12.65
C LEU A 391 15.16 -3.71 11.52
N GLU A 392 13.96 -4.10 11.11
CA GLU A 392 13.16 -3.38 10.13
C GLU A 392 12.86 -1.93 10.58
N VAL A 393 12.49 -1.75 11.85
CA VAL A 393 12.24 -0.41 12.42
C VAL A 393 13.51 0.44 12.41
N ARG A 394 14.67 -0.12 12.78
CA ARG A 394 15.95 0.62 12.74
C ARG A 394 16.29 1.08 11.33
N TRP A 395 16.21 0.19 10.35
CA TRP A 395 16.46 0.54 8.94
C TRP A 395 15.50 1.61 8.44
N ARG A 396 14.22 1.51 8.80
CA ARG A 396 13.21 2.52 8.43
C ARG A 396 13.56 3.90 8.99
N LEU A 397 14.02 3.98 10.24
CA LEU A 397 14.41 5.23 10.89
C LEU A 397 15.70 5.83 10.29
N LEU A 398 16.73 5.01 10.04
CA LEU A 398 17.97 5.46 9.36
C LEU A 398 17.66 6.01 7.96
N ASN A 399 16.85 5.29 7.19
CA ASN A 399 16.45 5.74 5.87
C ASN A 399 15.66 7.05 5.92
N HIS A 400 14.84 7.22 6.96
CA HIS A 400 14.10 8.46 7.16
C HIS A 400 15.03 9.63 7.52
N MET A 401 16.07 9.42 8.33
CA MET A 401 17.06 10.46 8.64
C MET A 401 17.74 10.99 7.37
N VAL A 402 18.27 10.09 6.54
CA VAL A 402 18.92 10.46 5.28
C VAL A 402 17.96 11.19 4.35
N LYS A 403 16.71 10.72 4.26
CA LYS A 403 15.67 11.41 3.50
C LYS A 403 15.38 12.82 4.03
N THR A 404 15.26 13.00 5.35
CA THR A 404 15.00 14.30 5.97
C THR A 404 16.15 15.28 5.70
N LEU A 405 17.38 14.81 5.82
CA LEU A 405 18.60 15.58 5.50
C LEU A 405 18.63 16.03 4.03
N ALA A 406 18.40 15.11 3.09
CA ALA A 406 18.36 15.44 1.67
C ALA A 406 17.22 16.42 1.32
N LEU A 407 16.03 16.23 1.89
CA LEU A 407 14.90 17.15 1.67
C LEU A 407 15.12 18.54 2.28
N ALA A 408 15.95 18.65 3.32
CA ALA A 408 16.35 19.91 3.92
C ALA A 408 17.52 20.60 3.18
N GLY A 409 18.01 20.02 2.07
CA GLY A 409 19.14 20.56 1.32
C GLY A 409 20.49 20.38 2.03
N GLN A 410 20.58 19.41 2.94
CA GLN A 410 21.81 19.03 3.65
C GLN A 410 22.04 17.51 3.44
N PRO A 411 22.26 17.04 2.20
CA PRO A 411 22.45 15.61 1.92
C PRO A 411 23.69 15.05 2.63
N LEU A 412 23.61 13.78 3.03
CA LEU A 412 24.71 13.06 3.66
C LEU A 412 25.46 12.26 2.59
N HIS A 413 26.43 12.89 1.90
CA HIS A 413 27.14 12.30 0.77
C HIS A 413 27.99 11.09 1.18
N ALA A 414 28.77 11.20 2.26
CA ALA A 414 29.37 10.07 2.96
C ALA A 414 28.80 9.96 4.38
N PRO A 415 28.66 8.74 4.94
CA PRO A 415 28.18 8.54 6.30
C PRO A 415 29.01 9.29 7.34
N ASP A 416 30.33 9.34 7.14
CA ASP A 416 31.27 9.98 8.05
C ASP A 416 31.23 11.52 7.98
N ASP A 417 30.49 12.11 7.01
CA ASP A 417 30.25 13.57 6.92
C ASP A 417 29.21 14.07 7.95
N LEU A 418 28.62 13.17 8.73
CA LEU A 418 27.65 13.52 9.76
C LEU A 418 28.29 14.53 10.73
N ASN A 419 27.59 15.64 10.99
CA ASN A 419 28.16 16.74 11.76
C ASN A 419 27.05 17.52 12.50
N ALA A 420 27.44 18.58 13.21
CA ALA A 420 26.55 19.42 14.01
C ALA A 420 25.36 20.02 13.23
N SER A 421 25.53 20.44 11.97
CA SER A 421 24.43 21.01 11.17
C SER A 421 23.39 19.94 10.83
N HIS A 422 23.84 18.72 10.51
CA HIS A 422 22.98 17.57 10.27
C HIS A 422 22.16 17.20 11.51
N LEU A 423 22.79 17.22 12.70
CA LEU A 423 22.07 17.01 13.96
C LEU A 423 20.96 18.04 14.15
N ASP A 424 21.26 19.31 13.93
CA ASP A 424 20.29 20.39 14.12
C ASP A 424 19.08 20.26 13.20
N VAL A 425 19.28 19.90 11.94
CA VAL A 425 18.19 19.65 10.98
C VAL A 425 17.28 18.52 11.48
N LEU A 426 17.86 17.38 11.85
CA LEU A 426 17.11 16.21 12.30
C LEU A 426 16.38 16.46 13.62
N LEU A 427 17.06 17.04 14.61
CA LEU A 427 16.50 17.30 15.93
C LEU A 427 15.40 18.36 15.87
N ARG A 428 15.59 19.46 15.12
CA ARG A 428 14.52 20.45 14.92
C ARG A 428 13.34 19.83 14.19
N HIS A 429 13.58 19.05 13.13
CA HIS A 429 12.51 18.37 12.39
C HIS A 429 11.64 17.49 13.30
N TRP A 430 12.25 16.69 14.19
CA TRP A 430 11.49 15.87 15.13
C TRP A 430 10.84 16.65 16.26
N HIS A 431 11.43 17.78 16.67
CA HIS A 431 10.88 18.65 17.70
C HIS A 431 9.62 19.39 17.22
N THR A 432 9.65 19.93 16.00
CA THR A 432 8.57 20.76 15.45
C THR A 432 7.53 19.96 14.65
N SER A 433 7.73 18.65 14.46
CA SER A 433 6.79 17.81 13.73
C SER A 433 5.45 17.68 14.46
N THR A 434 4.38 18.10 13.79
CA THR A 434 2.99 17.95 14.28
C THR A 434 2.42 16.56 14.02
N THR A 435 3.08 15.75 13.19
CA THR A 435 2.62 14.43 12.76
C THR A 435 3.36 13.28 13.42
N LEU A 436 4.58 13.51 13.91
CA LEU A 436 5.37 12.50 14.60
C LEU A 436 4.98 12.39 16.08
N GLN A 437 4.62 11.19 16.54
CA GLN A 437 4.37 10.97 17.96
C GLN A 437 5.64 11.19 18.79
N ARG A 438 5.50 11.76 19.99
CA ARG A 438 6.61 12.04 20.92
C ARG A 438 7.48 10.81 21.21
N HIS A 439 6.87 9.63 21.34
CA HIS A 439 7.61 8.39 21.55
C HIS A 439 8.50 8.03 20.34
N SER A 440 7.98 8.18 19.12
CA SER A 440 8.74 7.94 17.88
C SER A 440 9.90 8.92 17.71
N ALA A 441 9.71 10.19 18.08
CA ALA A 441 10.78 11.19 18.11
C ALA A 441 11.92 10.76 19.05
N LEU A 442 11.59 10.28 20.27
CA LEU A 442 12.58 9.79 21.22
C LEU A 442 13.34 8.56 20.71
N LEU A 443 12.68 7.65 20.00
CA LEU A 443 13.34 6.50 19.36
C LEU A 443 14.33 6.96 18.28
N SER A 444 13.94 7.93 17.44
CA SER A 444 14.83 8.52 16.44
C SER A 444 16.05 9.20 17.05
N VAL A 445 15.87 9.98 18.12
CA VAL A 445 16.97 10.65 18.85
C VAL A 445 17.94 9.63 19.44
N ARG A 446 17.43 8.56 20.06
CA ARG A 446 18.26 7.47 20.60
C ARG A 446 19.05 6.77 19.49
N LEU A 447 18.40 6.47 18.37
CA LEU A 447 19.06 5.83 17.23
C LEU A 447 20.09 6.75 16.57
N LEU A 448 19.86 8.06 16.51
CA LEU A 448 20.83 9.03 16.01
C LEU A 448 22.09 9.09 16.88
N SER A 449 21.92 9.04 18.21
CA SER A 449 23.06 8.94 19.14
C SER A 449 23.83 7.63 18.95
N GLN A 450 23.14 6.50 18.73
CA GLN A 450 23.78 5.22 18.38
C GLN A 450 24.52 5.29 17.04
N LEU A 451 23.92 5.92 16.04
CA LEU A 451 24.51 6.10 14.72
C LEU A 451 25.84 6.86 14.81
N CYS A 452 25.89 7.95 15.57
CA CYS A 452 27.15 8.69 15.80
C CYS A 452 28.23 7.78 16.40
N GLY A 453 27.86 6.88 17.32
CA GLY A 453 28.77 5.87 17.86
C GLY A 453 29.24 4.85 16.82
N TRP A 454 28.35 4.40 15.91
CA TRP A 454 28.71 3.45 14.84
C TRP A 454 29.59 4.05 13.74
N LEU A 455 29.61 5.38 13.64
CA LEU A 455 30.44 6.14 12.72
C LEU A 455 31.74 6.63 13.37
N ASP A 456 32.08 6.10 14.57
CA ASP A 456 33.29 6.44 15.31
C ASP A 456 33.36 7.93 15.72
N GLN A 457 32.19 8.56 15.96
CA GLN A 457 32.04 9.96 16.36
C GLN A 457 31.38 10.11 17.75
N PRO A 458 32.05 9.71 18.85
CA PRO A 458 31.47 9.73 20.19
C PRO A 458 31.17 11.13 20.73
N ALA A 459 31.94 12.15 20.34
CA ALA A 459 31.67 13.54 20.70
C ALA A 459 30.31 14.00 20.15
N LEU A 460 30.03 13.67 18.89
CA LEU A 460 28.76 14.00 18.24
C LEU A 460 27.57 13.26 18.90
N ALA A 461 27.79 12.02 19.37
CA ALA A 461 26.78 11.25 20.10
C ALA A 461 26.33 11.93 21.42
N LEU A 462 27.26 12.58 22.13
CA LEU A 462 26.98 13.36 23.35
C LEU A 462 26.18 14.63 23.02
N GLU A 463 26.52 15.29 21.92
CA GLU A 463 25.83 16.50 21.47
C GLU A 463 24.35 16.25 21.15
N VAL A 464 24.00 15.10 20.56
CA VAL A 464 22.60 14.72 20.26
C VAL A 464 21.71 14.90 21.49
N SER A 465 22.14 14.37 22.64
CA SER A 465 21.36 14.42 23.88
C SER A 465 21.31 15.81 24.50
N HIS A 466 22.38 16.60 24.36
CA HIS A 466 22.45 17.97 24.87
C HIS A 466 21.55 18.91 24.04
N ARG A 467 21.68 18.88 22.71
CA ARG A 467 20.90 19.68 21.76
C ARG A 467 19.41 19.38 21.85
N TRP A 468 19.04 18.09 21.96
CA TRP A 468 17.63 17.71 22.15
C TRP A 468 17.04 18.25 23.46
N ARG A 469 17.79 18.21 24.56
CA ARG A 469 17.37 18.80 25.84
C ARG A 469 17.23 20.32 25.76
N ALA A 470 18.13 21.00 25.05
CA ALA A 470 18.06 22.45 24.86
C ALA A 470 16.81 22.87 24.06
N LEU A 471 16.47 22.15 22.98
CA LEU A 471 15.22 22.38 22.23
C LEU A 471 13.98 22.23 23.13
N GLN A 472 13.96 21.20 23.96
CA GLN A 472 12.86 20.97 24.91
C GLN A 472 12.81 22.00 26.06
N ALA A 473 13.94 22.62 26.41
CA ALA A 473 13.99 23.64 27.44
C ALA A 473 13.35 24.97 26.98
N GLY A 474 13.40 25.27 25.67
CA GLY A 474 12.71 26.41 25.07
C GLY A 474 11.18 26.28 25.03
N ASP A 475 10.66 25.06 25.19
CA ASP A 475 9.24 24.69 25.12
C ASP A 475 8.60 24.42 26.49
N ARG A 476 9.25 24.84 27.58
CA ARG A 476 8.68 24.73 28.94
C ARG A 476 7.54 25.74 29.15
N ALA A 477 6.43 25.54 28.45
CA ALA A 477 5.14 25.67 29.11
C ALA A 477 5.18 24.72 30.31
N ALA A 478 4.90 25.25 31.51
CA ALA A 478 4.96 24.51 32.76
C ALA A 478 4.34 23.12 32.57
N LEU A 479 5.10 22.05 32.88
CA LEU A 479 4.51 20.71 33.01
C LEU A 479 3.25 20.88 33.88
N PRO A 480 2.07 20.44 33.41
CA PRO A 480 0.86 20.56 34.21
C PRO A 480 1.16 19.94 35.57
N ARG A 481 0.91 20.70 36.65
CA ARG A 481 1.05 20.19 38.01
C ARG A 481 0.28 18.86 38.08
N PRO A 482 0.80 17.83 38.77
CA PRO A 482 0.06 16.58 38.96
C PRO A 482 -1.33 16.93 39.51
N LEU A 483 -2.37 16.45 38.82
CA LEU A 483 -3.74 16.69 39.25
C LEU A 483 -3.93 16.03 40.63
N SER A 484 -4.61 16.73 41.53
CA SER A 484 -5.06 16.11 42.77
C SER A 484 -6.03 14.96 42.45
N GLU A 485 -6.09 13.96 43.32
CA GLU A 485 -7.07 12.85 43.18
C GLU A 485 -8.49 13.39 43.02
N ALA A 486 -8.86 14.44 43.77
CA ALA A 486 -10.16 15.09 43.66
C ALA A 486 -10.46 15.62 42.25
N ALA A 487 -9.47 16.27 41.61
CA ALA A 487 -9.64 16.79 40.24
C ALA A 487 -9.70 15.66 39.20
N ILE A 488 -9.03 14.53 39.45
CA ILE A 488 -9.14 13.34 38.60
C ILE A 488 -10.55 12.74 38.71
N GLN A 489 -11.05 12.59 39.94
CA GLN A 489 -12.38 12.06 40.20
C GLN A 489 -13.48 12.95 39.61
N GLU A 490 -13.36 14.28 39.69
CA GLU A 490 -14.30 15.21 39.05
C GLU A 490 -14.36 15.00 37.52
N ARG A 491 -13.19 14.88 36.87
CA ARG A 491 -13.12 14.64 35.42
C ARG A 491 -13.74 13.30 35.03
N LEU A 492 -13.47 12.24 35.80
CA LEU A 492 -14.05 10.92 35.58
C LEU A 492 -15.55 10.90 35.87
N ALA A 493 -16.04 11.67 36.85
CA ALA A 493 -17.48 11.84 37.09
C ALA A 493 -18.19 12.48 35.90
N ARG A 494 -17.59 13.49 35.25
CA ARG A 494 -18.14 14.06 34.01
C ARG A 494 -18.22 13.05 32.87
N ILE A 495 -17.18 12.23 32.70
CA ILE A 495 -17.22 11.13 31.72
C ILE A 495 -18.31 10.13 32.09
N ARG A 496 -18.41 9.75 33.37
CA ARG A 496 -19.38 8.77 33.88
C ARG A 496 -20.81 9.24 33.65
N ALA A 497 -21.08 10.53 33.77
CA ALA A 497 -22.39 11.12 33.47
C ALA A 497 -22.78 11.01 32.00
N GLN A 498 -21.81 10.97 31.08
CA GLN A 498 -22.06 10.83 29.64
C GLN A 498 -21.98 9.37 29.16
N ASP A 499 -21.08 8.58 29.74
CA ASP A 499 -20.83 7.19 29.38
C ASP A 499 -20.19 6.43 30.56
N ALA A 500 -21.03 5.74 31.34
CA ALA A 500 -20.58 4.97 32.49
C ALA A 500 -19.57 3.87 32.13
N ARG A 501 -19.73 3.21 30.97
CA ARG A 501 -18.79 2.16 30.52
C ARG A 501 -17.45 2.76 30.09
N GLY A 502 -17.47 3.95 29.48
CA GLY A 502 -16.28 4.71 29.14
C GLY A 502 -15.48 5.15 30.37
N ALA A 503 -16.17 5.60 31.43
CA ALA A 503 -15.53 5.94 32.70
C ALA A 503 -14.94 4.70 33.40
N LEU A 504 -15.70 3.61 33.48
CA LEU A 504 -15.22 2.33 34.01
C LEU A 504 -13.97 1.83 33.27
N HIS A 505 -13.96 1.93 31.94
CA HIS A 505 -12.78 1.58 31.14
C HIS A 505 -11.54 2.36 31.57
N LEU A 506 -11.66 3.67 31.76
CA LEU A 506 -10.53 4.51 32.15
C LEU A 506 -10.05 4.19 33.57
N GLU A 507 -10.96 3.90 34.51
CA GLU A 507 -10.59 3.48 35.87
C GLU A 507 -9.90 2.11 35.88
N LEU A 508 -10.32 1.15 35.03
CA LEU A 508 -9.61 -0.13 34.87
C LEU A 508 -8.18 0.05 34.33
N VAL A 509 -7.97 0.98 33.40
CA VAL A 509 -6.63 1.31 32.89
C VAL A 509 -5.79 2.00 33.97
N ARG A 510 -6.40 2.91 34.74
CA ARG A 510 -5.72 3.77 35.68
C ARG A 510 -5.38 3.08 37.01
N VAL A 511 -6.38 2.47 37.65
CA VAL A 511 -6.30 1.92 39.01
C VAL A 511 -5.80 0.48 39.00
N VAL A 512 -6.22 -0.32 38.01
CA VAL A 512 -5.78 -1.72 37.89
C VAL A 512 -4.53 -1.84 36.99
N GLY A 513 -4.28 -0.85 36.13
CA GLY A 513 -3.09 -0.84 35.27
C GLY A 513 -3.24 -1.69 34.00
N LEU A 514 -4.48 -1.96 33.57
CA LEU A 514 -4.74 -2.67 32.32
C LEU A 514 -4.37 -1.82 31.09
N SER A 515 -4.01 -2.46 29.98
CA SER A 515 -4.02 -1.77 28.68
C SER A 515 -5.45 -1.48 28.24
N HIS A 516 -5.65 -0.48 27.36
CA HIS A 516 -6.97 -0.16 26.81
C HIS A 516 -7.66 -1.38 26.15
N ARG A 517 -6.90 -2.25 25.49
CA ARG A 517 -7.44 -3.45 24.86
C ARG A 517 -7.84 -4.52 25.87
N GLN A 518 -7.02 -4.73 26.91
CA GLN A 518 -7.37 -5.61 28.03
C GLN A 518 -8.61 -5.10 28.78
N ALA A 519 -8.68 -3.80 29.08
CA ALA A 519 -9.84 -3.20 29.74
C ALA A 519 -11.12 -3.33 28.89
N ALA A 520 -11.03 -3.12 27.57
CA ALA A 520 -12.17 -3.27 26.67
C ALA A 520 -12.70 -4.71 26.60
N MET A 521 -11.80 -5.69 26.56
CA MET A 521 -12.14 -7.12 26.47
C MET A 521 -12.28 -7.77 27.85
N LEU A 522 -12.27 -7.01 28.94
CA LEU A 522 -12.43 -7.57 30.28
C LEU A 522 -13.88 -8.02 30.47
N GLN A 523 -14.05 -9.21 31.06
CA GLN A 523 -15.34 -9.73 31.53
C GLN A 523 -15.29 -9.81 33.06
N PRO A 524 -15.63 -8.73 33.79
CA PRO A 524 -15.37 -8.64 35.23
C PRO A 524 -16.05 -9.74 36.05
N GLY A 525 -17.26 -10.16 35.66
CA GLY A 525 -17.99 -11.23 36.34
C GLY A 525 -17.34 -12.61 36.21
N VAL A 526 -16.53 -12.83 35.18
CA VAL A 526 -15.78 -14.08 34.95
C VAL A 526 -14.32 -13.96 35.39
N SER A 527 -13.77 -12.76 35.35
CA SER A 527 -12.34 -12.51 35.55
C SER A 527 -11.99 -12.28 37.02
N TYR A 528 -12.94 -11.83 37.84
CA TYR A 528 -12.69 -11.50 39.24
C TYR A 528 -13.14 -12.61 40.19
N GLN A 529 -12.19 -13.16 40.95
CA GLN A 529 -12.45 -14.18 41.96
C GLN A 529 -11.42 -14.09 43.09
N ASP A 530 -11.85 -14.24 44.34
CA ASP A 530 -10.99 -14.35 45.53
C ASP A 530 -9.93 -13.23 45.66
N GLY A 531 -10.30 -12.01 45.27
CA GLY A 531 -9.40 -10.84 45.33
C GLY A 531 -8.40 -10.74 44.17
N TYR A 532 -8.50 -11.61 43.16
CA TYR A 532 -7.68 -11.60 41.96
C TYR A 532 -8.51 -11.27 40.72
N LEU A 533 -7.93 -10.50 39.82
CA LEU A 533 -8.46 -10.25 38.49
C LEU A 533 -7.58 -10.95 37.45
N ASP A 534 -8.12 -12.00 36.82
CA ASP A 534 -7.44 -12.80 35.81
C ASP A 534 -7.82 -12.33 34.40
N VAL A 535 -6.83 -11.80 33.66
CA VAL A 535 -7.01 -11.29 32.29
C VAL A 535 -6.57 -12.33 31.27
N LEU A 536 -7.51 -12.72 30.40
CA LEU A 536 -7.39 -13.84 29.46
C LEU A 536 -7.26 -13.42 27.99
N TRP A 537 -7.50 -12.14 27.74
CA TRP A 537 -7.61 -11.53 26.42
C TRP A 537 -6.49 -10.52 26.26
N GLU A 538 -6.00 -10.37 25.02
CA GLU A 538 -4.94 -9.40 24.72
C GLU A 538 -3.68 -9.62 25.60
N THR A 539 -3.39 -10.90 25.86
CA THR A 539 -2.20 -11.40 26.55
C THR A 539 -1.27 -12.13 25.56
N PRO A 540 0.03 -12.28 25.88
CA PRO A 540 0.92 -13.11 25.09
C PRO A 540 0.41 -14.55 24.96
N LYS A 541 0.85 -15.26 23.91
CA LYS A 541 0.40 -16.63 23.60
C LYS A 541 0.59 -17.55 24.81
N ASN A 542 -0.46 -18.29 25.16
CA ASN A 542 -0.52 -19.26 26.26
C ASN A 542 -0.32 -18.66 27.66
N GLN A 543 -0.61 -17.38 27.87
CA GLN A 543 -0.48 -16.72 29.17
C GLN A 543 -1.79 -16.11 29.68
N VAL A 544 -1.93 -16.06 31.01
CA VAL A 544 -2.98 -15.35 31.75
C VAL A 544 -2.29 -14.38 32.70
N LEU A 545 -2.76 -13.14 32.78
CA LEU A 545 -2.21 -12.16 33.71
C LEU A 545 -3.11 -12.08 34.95
N ARG A 546 -2.58 -12.44 36.12
CA ARG A 546 -3.27 -12.38 37.40
C ARG A 546 -2.89 -11.11 38.16
N TYR A 547 -3.86 -10.22 38.37
CA TYR A 547 -3.67 -8.98 39.13
C TYR A 547 -4.18 -9.16 40.56
N PRO A 548 -3.34 -9.02 41.60
CA PRO A 548 -3.78 -9.04 42.99
C PRO A 548 -4.46 -7.71 43.35
N LEU A 549 -5.73 -7.72 43.73
CA LEU A 549 -6.50 -6.52 44.08
C LEU A 549 -6.56 -6.33 45.60
N THR A 550 -5.42 -5.91 46.18
CA THR A 550 -5.24 -5.73 47.62
C THR A 550 -5.82 -4.41 48.14
N GLY A 551 -5.92 -3.39 47.29
CA GLY A 551 -6.40 -2.05 47.64
C GLY A 551 -7.92 -1.88 47.58
N GLU A 552 -8.47 -1.04 48.46
CA GLU A 552 -9.91 -0.74 48.51
C GLU A 552 -10.42 -0.13 47.20
N ARG A 553 -9.67 0.84 46.65
CA ARG A 553 -10.00 1.49 45.38
C ARG A 553 -10.04 0.51 44.20
N GLN A 554 -9.10 -0.43 44.14
CA GLN A 554 -9.04 -1.46 43.10
C GLN A 554 -10.28 -2.36 43.16
N ARG A 555 -10.66 -2.80 44.37
CA ARG A 555 -11.87 -3.59 44.58
C ARG A 555 -13.13 -2.80 44.22
N ALA A 556 -13.19 -1.51 44.55
CA ALA A 556 -14.32 -0.65 44.22
C ALA A 556 -14.55 -0.55 42.70
N VAL A 557 -13.48 -0.38 41.91
CA VAL A 557 -13.58 -0.34 40.43
C VAL A 557 -14.15 -1.64 39.87
N VAL A 558 -13.74 -2.79 40.39
CA VAL A 558 -14.26 -4.09 39.92
C VAL A 558 -15.69 -4.35 40.40
N GLN A 559 -16.07 -3.88 41.59
CA GLN A 559 -17.45 -3.93 42.06
C GLN A 559 -18.37 -3.03 41.21
N GLU A 560 -17.92 -1.82 40.87
CA GLU A 560 -18.61 -0.95 39.90
C GLU A 560 -18.79 -1.68 38.55
N ALA A 561 -17.75 -2.36 38.08
CA ALA A 561 -17.80 -3.13 36.85
C ALA A 561 -18.88 -4.22 36.86
N ARG A 562 -19.02 -4.95 37.99
CA ARG A 562 -20.04 -5.99 38.17
C ARG A 562 -21.44 -5.41 38.35
N ALA A 563 -21.58 -4.23 38.94
CA ALA A 563 -22.86 -3.56 39.07
C ALA A 563 -23.35 -3.00 37.71
N LEU A 564 -22.41 -2.52 36.88
CA LEU A 564 -22.72 -1.93 35.58
C LEU A 564 -22.97 -2.97 34.48
N LEU A 565 -22.31 -4.13 34.57
CA LEU A 565 -22.43 -5.25 33.61
C LEU A 565 -23.23 -6.38 34.25
N LEU A 566 -24.55 -6.38 34.00
CA LEU A 566 -25.48 -7.34 34.61
C LEU A 566 -25.24 -8.78 34.16
N ASP A 567 -24.80 -8.99 32.91
CA ASP A 567 -24.36 -10.29 32.42
C ASP A 567 -22.88 -10.51 32.78
N PRO A 568 -22.53 -11.52 33.60
CA PRO A 568 -21.15 -11.81 33.98
C PRO A 568 -20.21 -12.05 32.79
N GLN A 569 -20.74 -12.52 31.66
CA GLN A 569 -19.99 -12.81 30.42
C GLN A 569 -19.85 -11.58 29.53
N GLU A 570 -20.48 -10.45 29.88
CA GLU A 570 -20.42 -9.25 29.07
C GLU A 570 -19.03 -8.59 29.17
N HIS A 571 -18.50 -8.21 28.01
CA HIS A 571 -17.29 -7.39 27.94
C HIS A 571 -17.60 -5.93 28.32
N VAL A 572 -16.61 -5.21 28.85
CA VAL A 572 -16.70 -3.75 29.02
C VAL A 572 -17.02 -3.06 27.69
N CYS A 573 -16.41 -3.52 26.58
CA CYS A 573 -16.81 -3.17 25.22
C CYS A 573 -18.16 -3.82 24.88
N PRO A 574 -19.21 -3.05 24.55
CA PRO A 574 -20.50 -3.62 24.14
C PRO A 574 -20.36 -4.54 22.93
N VAL A 575 -21.05 -5.69 22.94
CA VAL A 575 -21.03 -6.68 21.83
C VAL A 575 -21.52 -6.09 20.50
N SER A 576 -22.35 -5.05 20.55
CA SER A 576 -22.87 -4.33 19.38
C SER A 576 -21.82 -3.44 18.68
N LEU A 577 -20.64 -3.25 19.28
CA LEU A 577 -19.58 -2.41 18.74
C LEU A 577 -18.32 -3.22 18.42
N ALA A 578 -17.70 -2.90 17.28
CA ALA A 578 -16.34 -3.36 17.01
C ALA A 578 -15.36 -2.73 18.02
N LEU A 579 -14.36 -3.50 18.46
CA LEU A 579 -13.35 -3.05 19.42
C LEU A 579 -12.65 -1.75 19.00
N SER A 580 -12.36 -1.58 17.70
CA SER A 580 -11.76 -0.34 17.17
C SER A 580 -12.67 0.89 17.36
N THR A 581 -13.98 0.72 17.12
CA THR A 581 -14.98 1.78 17.30
C THR A 581 -15.13 2.14 18.78
N TRP A 582 -15.14 1.13 19.66
CA TRP A 582 -15.19 1.35 21.12
C TRP A 582 -13.96 2.12 21.62
N LEU A 583 -12.76 1.70 21.20
CA LEU A 583 -11.52 2.39 21.57
C LEU A 583 -11.51 3.84 21.08
N GLY A 584 -11.98 4.09 19.84
CA GLY A 584 -12.16 5.45 19.32
C GLY A 584 -13.04 6.30 20.24
N ARG A 585 -14.21 5.77 20.62
CA ARG A 585 -15.14 6.44 21.54
C ARG A 585 -14.52 6.73 22.91
N VAL A 586 -13.77 5.80 23.50
CA VAL A 586 -13.08 6.01 24.78
C VAL A 586 -12.05 7.12 24.67
N TYR A 587 -11.25 7.15 23.60
CA TYR A 587 -10.29 8.23 23.36
C TYR A 587 -10.96 9.59 23.14
N ASP A 588 -12.12 9.60 22.48
CA ASP A 588 -12.87 10.83 22.25
C ASP A 588 -13.46 11.36 23.56
N LEU A 589 -14.08 10.53 24.40
CA LEU A 589 -14.55 10.89 25.74
C LEU A 589 -13.40 11.43 26.61
N GLN A 590 -12.26 10.75 26.58
CA GLN A 590 -11.06 11.15 27.32
C GLN A 590 -10.60 12.57 26.95
N ARG A 591 -10.57 12.90 25.65
CA ARG A 591 -10.09 14.20 25.17
C ARG A 591 -11.13 15.31 25.29
N THR A 592 -12.37 15.03 24.88
CA THR A 592 -13.43 16.04 24.75
C THR A 592 -14.10 16.36 26.09
N VAL A 593 -14.29 15.35 26.94
CA VAL A 593 -15.00 15.49 28.23
C VAL A 593 -14.00 15.51 29.38
N GLY A 594 -13.08 14.54 29.39
CA GLY A 594 -12.08 14.40 30.45
C GLY A 594 -11.01 15.48 30.42
N ARG A 595 -10.76 16.10 29.25
CA ARG A 595 -9.59 16.94 29.00
C ARG A 595 -8.29 16.21 29.37
N ILE A 596 -8.20 14.91 29.08
CA ILE A 596 -7.02 14.08 29.38
C ILE A 596 -6.28 13.79 28.07
N GLY A 597 -4.95 13.96 28.08
CA GLY A 597 -4.10 13.67 26.92
C GLY A 597 -4.22 14.67 25.75
N ILE A 598 -4.73 15.88 26.01
CA ILE A 598 -4.69 17.03 25.08
C ILE A 598 -3.51 17.95 25.43
N PRO A 599 -3.03 18.82 24.51
CA PRO A 599 -1.94 19.74 24.79
C PRO A 599 -2.20 20.58 26.05
N GLY A 600 -1.21 20.66 26.94
CA GLY A 600 -1.30 21.40 28.22
C GLY A 600 -1.96 20.63 29.39
N GLU A 601 -2.56 19.48 29.13
CA GLU A 601 -3.24 18.64 30.14
C GLU A 601 -2.48 17.33 30.40
N PRO A 602 -2.65 16.68 31.56
CA PRO A 602 -1.95 15.44 31.86
C PRO A 602 -2.42 14.27 30.98
N THR A 603 -1.49 13.36 30.70
CA THR A 603 -1.78 12.10 29.99
C THR A 603 -2.39 11.08 30.95
N LEU A 604 -3.09 10.06 30.44
CA LEU A 604 -3.61 8.96 31.29
C LEU A 604 -2.50 8.25 32.06
N ALA A 605 -1.31 8.12 31.47
CA ALA A 605 -0.14 7.55 32.15
C ALA A 605 0.28 8.39 33.37
N ALA A 606 0.11 9.71 33.31
CA ALA A 606 0.36 10.61 34.44
C ALA A 606 -0.75 10.57 35.51
N LEU A 607 -1.89 9.94 35.21
CA LEU A 607 -2.99 9.73 36.16
C LEU A 607 -2.97 8.33 36.79
N LYS A 608 -2.06 7.44 36.34
CA LYS A 608 -1.99 6.05 36.80
C LYS A 608 -1.83 6.03 38.31
N ASP A 609 -2.61 5.18 38.97
CA ASP A 609 -2.57 5.04 40.41
C ASP A 609 -1.19 4.49 40.82
N PRO A 610 -0.47 5.14 41.76
CA PRO A 610 0.81 4.62 42.25
C PRO A 610 0.68 3.23 42.87
N ASP A 611 -0.50 2.90 43.40
CA ASP A 611 -0.79 1.60 44.01
C ASP A 611 -1.32 0.58 42.99
N ALA A 612 -1.25 0.86 41.68
CA ALA A 612 -1.71 -0.07 40.65
C ALA A 612 -0.93 -1.40 40.72
N PRO A 613 -1.62 -2.55 40.73
CA PRO A 613 -0.99 -3.84 40.98
C PRO A 613 -0.12 -4.30 39.81
N THR A 614 0.97 -5.00 40.13
CA THR A 614 1.81 -5.67 39.12
C THR A 614 1.27 -7.09 38.89
N PRO A 615 0.96 -7.50 37.65
CA PRO A 615 0.40 -8.81 37.40
C PRO A 615 1.45 -9.91 37.51
N THR A 616 1.02 -11.09 37.96
CA THR A 616 1.79 -12.32 37.84
C THR A 616 1.41 -13.03 36.55
N VAL A 617 2.39 -13.58 35.83
CA VAL A 617 2.15 -14.33 34.59
C VAL A 617 1.91 -15.79 34.91
N LEU A 618 0.75 -16.32 34.50
CA LEU A 618 0.39 -17.73 34.65
C LEU A 618 0.36 -18.40 33.27
N TYR A 619 0.70 -19.69 33.23
CA TYR A 619 0.50 -20.49 32.03
C TYR A 619 -0.98 -20.84 31.86
N ARG A 620 -1.53 -20.60 30.67
CA ARG A 620 -2.97 -20.68 30.42
C ARG A 620 -3.57 -22.06 30.65
N GLU A 621 -2.83 -23.12 30.32
CA GLU A 621 -3.30 -24.49 30.55
C GLU A 621 -3.41 -24.80 32.05
N ASP A 622 -2.40 -24.44 32.84
CA ASP A 622 -2.38 -24.69 34.28
C ASP A 622 -3.47 -23.89 34.99
N TRP A 623 -3.68 -22.64 34.56
CA TRP A 623 -4.77 -21.80 35.04
C TRP A 623 -6.15 -22.38 34.70
N LEU A 624 -6.35 -22.91 33.48
CA LEU A 624 -7.62 -23.54 33.08
C LEU A 624 -7.90 -24.80 33.88
N LEU A 625 -6.88 -25.62 34.14
CA LEU A 625 -6.98 -26.83 34.97
C LEU A 625 -7.37 -26.47 36.41
N GLN A 626 -6.65 -25.51 37.02
CA GLN A 626 -6.95 -25.04 38.36
C GLN A 626 -8.39 -24.50 38.46
N ARG A 627 -8.83 -23.73 37.45
CA ARG A 627 -10.19 -23.17 37.40
C ARG A 627 -11.28 -24.24 37.22
N ALA A 628 -10.95 -25.38 36.63
CA ALA A 628 -11.83 -26.53 36.51
C ALA A 628 -11.79 -27.46 37.76
N GLY A 629 -11.02 -27.11 38.79
CA GLY A 629 -10.82 -27.96 39.98
C GLY A 629 -9.96 -29.19 39.70
N LEU A 630 -9.11 -29.13 38.68
CA LEU A 630 -8.24 -30.24 38.25
C LEU A 630 -6.78 -29.89 38.53
N ASP A 631 -6.07 -30.78 39.22
CA ASP A 631 -4.62 -30.66 39.40
C ASP A 631 -3.87 -31.39 38.27
N ARG A 632 -2.80 -30.77 37.79
CA ARG A 632 -1.91 -31.40 36.81
C ARG A 632 -1.06 -32.43 37.54
N ALA A 633 -1.10 -33.69 37.10
CA ALA A 633 -0.09 -34.66 37.53
C ALA A 633 1.31 -34.09 37.23
N PRO A 634 2.28 -34.15 38.17
CA PRO A 634 3.59 -33.56 37.97
C PRO A 634 4.23 -34.17 36.72
N LYS A 635 4.66 -33.32 35.78
CA LYS A 635 5.40 -33.76 34.59
C LYS A 635 6.71 -34.41 35.04
N ARG A 636 6.81 -35.74 34.92
CA ARG A 636 8.09 -36.44 34.92
C ARG A 636 8.93 -35.91 33.76
N GLY A 637 10.01 -35.22 34.09
CA GLY A 637 11.11 -34.94 33.16
C GLY A 637 11.14 -33.53 32.56
N ILE A 638 11.73 -32.60 33.29
CA ILE A 638 12.59 -31.56 32.69
C ILE A 638 13.86 -31.53 33.52
N ARG A 639 14.95 -32.08 32.96
CA ARG A 639 16.31 -31.86 33.45
C ARG A 639 16.68 -30.40 33.19
N ALA A 640 17.33 -29.80 34.19
CA ALA A 640 17.94 -28.48 34.08
C ALA A 640 18.94 -28.42 32.92
N PHE A 641 18.83 -27.38 32.08
CA PHE A 641 19.91 -26.78 31.30
C PHE A 641 19.66 -25.28 31.19
#